data_AF-H2XV08-F1
#
_entry.id   AF-H2XV08-F1
#
_cell.length_a   1.000
_cell.length_b   1.000
_cell.length_c   1.000
_cell.angle_alpha   90.00
_cell.angle_beta   90.00
_cell.angle_gamma   90.00
#
_symmetry.space_group_name_H-M   'P 1'
#
loop_
_entity.id
_entity.type
_entity.pdbx_description
1 polymer ?
#
loop_
_entity_poly.entity_id
_entity_poly.type
_entity_poly.pdbx_seq_one_letter_code
_entity_poly.pdbx_strand_id
1 'polypeptide(L)'
;MKLLVLLSVLAVAQYSVGQNFVKVDTSKQVDQTLVAGSSGKPVVTAATQKLEAVPGFLNDFNLMTRIALVESNYGENNKGSLGGIWEITTSIQATLRGSLSSSVQTIVNEAGCILGQENTNLTNTDFSTPIRSAFAARIFIQQSVGSSAIPITLTQQATWWSTVYRPGANATKFIELVSQVENVTVGCATHKLDLWFVIDGSGSVGFSNFQDSLRFLASLTKRFTIGPDDVRVGFSVYSSTSTIHSHFNQHMNNSALEAEILGTSYTGGGTSTGRAINDVLNNGFVERNGARPASEGVPRILVVMTDGQSGDSVKTPSDNVKAAGITVFGVGIGSGIDIAEVNEIASNPDSRYAYELTGFNLLNVLSQRLTDESCLATASVPDSTSISVSIQSGEPHFSKYSFPSNGSIELVFQTPPGGAGIVYISGNVANPSAALNTISFRITVGKVTIFLNAEALRGGVKLGSGCTTVTQKDILDVFTTVQSTGNTSLNLNVTSTSKNESTLPVLGQECTYGVASAQDTSALQTVQCGPNQICATYYGSASLDGAAAENGSISACVDADQCGANHCLPVGSTFNGYTVVTCERSTCCNSSACNQPVFPPANVTVTCPAVPANSPLALLKSDFICQYMKWTFEIQNVWHPVFDNWRQNVAGVNTPLPNVQCMQLAVTCRNPGQLRYVNLMSGTCRLPYCVDGHYLTGPGIQEWKVAHKYWQNLYTIWQNTNVVV
;
A
#
# COMPACT_ATOMS: atom_id res chain seq x y z
N MET A 1 24.70 -31.86 -0.88
CA MET A 1 23.36 -32.17 -0.33
C MET A 1 22.84 -30.86 0.25
N LYS A 2 22.03 -30.15 -0.55
CA LYS A 2 21.46 -28.82 -0.27
C LYS A 2 20.15 -29.04 0.49
N LEU A 3 19.94 -28.40 1.65
CA LEU A 3 18.61 -28.00 2.13
C LEU A 3 18.77 -27.03 3.32
N LEU A 4 18.83 -25.73 3.02
CA LEU A 4 18.69 -24.64 3.99
C LEU A 4 18.44 -23.35 3.20
N VAL A 5 17.23 -23.21 2.65
CA VAL A 5 16.66 -21.99 2.09
C VAL A 5 15.15 -22.00 2.42
N LEU A 6 14.61 -20.80 2.72
CA LEU A 6 13.21 -20.45 3.01
C LEU A 6 12.79 -20.35 4.49
N LEU A 7 13.24 -19.27 5.13
CA LEU A 7 12.44 -18.49 6.07
C LEU A 7 12.39 -17.05 5.53
N SER A 8 11.59 -16.84 4.50
CA SER A 8 11.21 -15.50 4.04
C SER A 8 10.01 -15.02 4.84
N VAL A 9 10.13 -13.82 5.39
CA VAL A 9 9.12 -13.01 6.07
C VAL A 9 7.78 -13.05 5.31
N LEU A 10 6.78 -13.69 5.89
CA LEU A 10 5.37 -13.60 5.47
C LEU A 10 4.77 -12.36 6.13
N ALA A 11 4.64 -11.27 5.38
CA ALA A 11 3.78 -10.15 5.78
C ALA A 11 2.32 -10.55 5.51
N VAL A 12 1.55 -10.70 6.58
CA VAL A 12 0.14 -11.14 6.49
C VAL A 12 -0.74 -9.91 6.29
N ALA A 13 -1.33 -9.77 5.10
CA ALA A 13 -2.57 -9.00 4.96
C ALA A 13 -3.74 -9.93 5.34
N GLN A 14 -4.48 -9.61 6.41
CA GLN A 14 -5.59 -10.41 6.94
C GLN A 14 -6.95 -9.87 6.42
N TYR A 15 -7.90 -10.74 6.05
CA TYR A 15 -9.17 -10.33 5.43
C TYR A 15 -10.40 -11.05 6.01
N SER A 16 -11.47 -10.28 6.30
CA SER A 16 -12.81 -10.79 6.69
C SER A 16 -13.72 -11.04 5.51
N VAL A 17 -14.30 -12.25 5.44
CA VAL A 17 -15.15 -12.68 4.33
C VAL A 17 -16.54 -13.02 4.82
N GLY A 18 -17.51 -12.14 4.53
CA GLY A 18 -18.94 -12.38 4.71
C GLY A 18 -19.64 -12.65 3.38
N GLN A 19 -20.05 -13.91 3.18
CA GLN A 19 -21.04 -14.43 2.21
C GLN A 19 -20.71 -14.20 0.71
N ASN A 20 -20.23 -15.28 0.06
CA ASN A 20 -19.74 -15.46 -1.33
C ASN A 20 -18.23 -15.20 -1.54
N PHE A 21 -17.46 -16.29 -1.53
CA PHE A 21 -16.01 -16.32 -1.38
C PHE A 21 -15.26 -16.22 -2.72
N VAL A 22 -14.33 -15.28 -2.82
CA VAL A 22 -13.27 -15.28 -3.86
C VAL A 22 -11.92 -15.44 -3.16
N LYS A 23 -11.14 -16.43 -3.60
CA LYS A 23 -9.75 -16.65 -3.18
C LYS A 23 -8.88 -15.49 -3.71
N VAL A 24 -8.41 -14.60 -2.83
CA VAL A 24 -7.46 -13.53 -3.16
C VAL A 24 -6.04 -14.08 -2.96
N ASP A 25 -5.25 -14.18 -4.02
CA ASP A 25 -3.84 -14.60 -3.91
C ASP A 25 -2.98 -13.38 -3.57
N THR A 26 -2.63 -13.24 -2.29
CA THR A 26 -1.76 -12.19 -1.76
C THR A 26 -0.29 -12.60 -1.73
N SER A 27 0.02 -13.85 -2.10
CA SER A 27 1.36 -14.43 -1.94
C SER A 27 2.33 -14.07 -3.08
N LYS A 28 1.86 -13.39 -4.13
CA LYS A 28 2.66 -13.06 -5.31
C LYS A 28 2.34 -11.64 -5.76
N GLN A 29 3.16 -10.69 -5.31
CA GLN A 29 3.39 -9.49 -6.09
C GLN A 29 3.73 -9.95 -7.52
N VAL A 30 2.98 -9.46 -8.49
CA VAL A 30 3.23 -9.77 -9.89
C VAL A 30 4.00 -8.62 -10.47
N ASP A 31 5.19 -8.93 -10.94
CA ASP A 31 6.04 -7.99 -11.65
C ASP A 31 6.68 -8.69 -12.85
N GLN A 32 5.91 -8.81 -13.92
CA GLN A 32 6.36 -9.45 -15.15
C GLN A 32 7.50 -8.68 -15.82
N THR A 33 7.73 -7.41 -15.44
CA THR A 33 8.86 -6.62 -15.96
C THR A 33 10.21 -7.18 -15.50
N LEU A 34 10.24 -7.93 -14.40
CA LEU A 34 11.42 -8.59 -13.84
C LEU A 34 11.55 -10.05 -14.29
N VAL A 35 10.56 -10.59 -15.00
CA VAL A 35 10.53 -12.00 -15.41
C VAL A 35 11.04 -12.11 -16.85
N ALA A 36 12.21 -12.72 -17.01
CA ALA A 36 12.82 -13.01 -18.30
C ALA A 36 11.84 -13.68 -19.28
N GLY A 37 11.80 -13.17 -20.52
CA GLY A 37 10.96 -13.68 -21.60
C GLY A 37 9.50 -13.21 -21.57
N SER A 38 9.07 -12.43 -20.56
CA SER A 38 7.73 -11.85 -20.54
C SER A 38 7.52 -10.90 -21.71
N SER A 39 6.33 -10.94 -22.30
CA SER A 39 5.97 -10.18 -23.51
C SER A 39 4.54 -9.63 -23.43
N GLY A 40 4.17 -8.82 -24.41
CA GLY A 40 2.85 -8.25 -24.58
C GLY A 40 2.78 -6.78 -24.16
N LYS A 41 1.78 -6.08 -24.72
CA LYS A 41 1.52 -4.66 -24.43
C LYS A 41 1.44 -4.34 -22.92
N PRO A 42 0.80 -5.17 -22.05
CA PRO A 42 0.78 -4.90 -20.61
C PRO A 42 2.18 -4.87 -19.96
N VAL A 43 3.10 -5.72 -20.41
CA VAL A 43 4.49 -5.75 -19.90
C VAL A 43 5.25 -4.50 -20.35
N VAL A 44 5.06 -4.08 -21.59
CA VAL A 44 5.64 -2.84 -22.13
C VAL A 44 5.13 -1.61 -21.40
N THR A 45 3.82 -1.51 -21.19
CA THR A 45 3.19 -0.44 -20.42
C THR A 45 3.72 -0.40 -18.99
N ALA A 46 3.82 -1.56 -18.31
CA ALA A 46 4.36 -1.62 -16.96
C ALA A 46 5.84 -1.20 -16.89
N ALA A 47 6.67 -1.64 -17.84
CA ALA A 47 8.09 -1.28 -17.87
C ALA A 47 8.29 0.21 -18.18
N THR A 48 7.53 0.77 -19.13
CA THR A 48 7.58 2.21 -19.45
C THR A 48 7.10 3.07 -18.30
N GLN A 49 5.99 2.72 -17.62
CA GLN A 49 5.52 3.43 -16.43
C GLN A 49 6.55 3.49 -15.30
N LYS A 50 7.29 2.40 -15.07
CA LYS A 50 8.38 2.39 -14.08
C LYS A 50 9.53 3.31 -14.46
N LEU A 51 9.84 3.43 -15.74
CA LEU A 51 10.89 4.32 -16.23
C LEU A 51 10.45 5.78 -16.23
N GLU A 52 9.18 6.08 -16.50
CA GLU A 52 8.62 7.44 -16.40
C GLU A 52 8.73 7.98 -14.97
N ALA A 53 8.67 7.12 -13.95
CA ALA A 53 8.84 7.50 -12.55
C ALA A 53 10.29 7.89 -12.19
N VAL A 54 11.29 7.55 -13.03
CA VAL A 54 12.69 7.94 -12.80
C VAL A 54 12.88 9.40 -13.21
N PRO A 55 13.30 10.29 -12.28
CA PRO A 55 13.50 11.70 -12.60
C PRO A 55 14.60 11.91 -13.65
N GLY A 56 14.54 13.06 -14.33
CA GLY A 56 15.54 13.48 -15.30
C GLY A 56 15.42 12.86 -16.69
N PHE A 57 14.61 11.81 -16.90
CA PHE A 57 14.31 11.38 -18.27
C PHE A 57 13.47 12.42 -19.00
N LEU A 58 13.91 12.77 -20.22
CA LEU A 58 13.10 13.59 -21.13
C LEU A 58 11.80 12.89 -21.48
N ASN A 59 10.74 13.64 -21.75
CA ASN A 59 9.52 13.11 -22.33
C ASN A 59 9.83 12.48 -23.70
N ASP A 60 9.48 11.21 -23.90
CA ASP A 60 9.79 10.50 -25.13
C ASP A 60 8.66 10.48 -26.15
N PHE A 61 7.54 11.14 -25.89
CA PHE A 61 6.42 11.25 -26.84
C PHE A 61 5.99 9.87 -27.40
N ASN A 62 5.82 8.88 -26.50
CA ASN A 62 5.51 7.47 -26.79
C ASN A 62 6.56 6.69 -27.60
N LEU A 63 7.74 7.25 -27.85
CA LEU A 63 8.79 6.61 -28.65
C LEU A 63 9.15 5.21 -28.12
N MET A 64 9.29 5.03 -26.80
CA MET A 64 9.59 3.72 -26.20
C MET A 64 8.55 2.66 -26.56
N THR A 65 7.27 2.98 -26.45
CA THR A 65 6.17 2.06 -26.77
C THR A 65 6.13 1.75 -28.26
N ARG A 66 6.37 2.75 -29.12
CA ARG A 66 6.43 2.59 -30.59
C ARG A 66 7.62 1.74 -31.02
N ILE A 67 8.78 1.91 -30.40
CA ILE A 67 9.96 1.06 -30.61
C ILE A 67 9.62 -0.38 -30.22
N ALA A 68 9.06 -0.63 -29.04
CA ALA A 68 8.67 -1.98 -28.62
C ALA A 68 7.70 -2.66 -29.61
N LEU A 69 6.75 -1.90 -30.18
CA LEU A 69 5.87 -2.39 -31.24
C LEU A 69 6.65 -2.78 -32.50
N VAL A 70 7.48 -1.87 -33.03
CA VAL A 70 8.13 -2.05 -34.34
C VAL A 70 9.25 -3.09 -34.29
N GLU A 71 9.98 -3.17 -33.18
CA GLU A 71 11.09 -4.11 -33.01
C GLU A 71 10.64 -5.56 -32.83
N SER A 72 9.64 -5.78 -31.99
CA SER A 72 9.32 -7.13 -31.51
C SER A 72 7.83 -7.41 -31.38
N ASN A 73 6.96 -6.49 -31.82
CA ASN A 73 5.52 -6.54 -31.57
C ASN A 73 5.22 -6.72 -30.07
N TYR A 74 5.74 -5.81 -29.26
CA TYR A 74 5.68 -5.85 -27.79
C TYR A 74 6.32 -7.12 -27.18
N GLY A 75 7.31 -7.71 -27.85
CA GLY A 75 7.99 -8.93 -27.42
C GLY A 75 7.38 -10.24 -27.94
N GLU A 76 6.22 -10.21 -28.61
CA GLU A 76 5.56 -11.42 -29.09
C GLU A 76 6.38 -12.16 -30.16
N ASN A 77 7.13 -11.44 -30.99
CA ASN A 77 7.91 -12.04 -32.07
C ASN A 77 9.27 -12.59 -31.61
N ASN A 78 9.80 -12.14 -30.46
CA ASN A 78 11.18 -12.37 -30.05
C ASN A 78 11.30 -12.87 -28.60
N LYS A 79 10.39 -13.77 -28.18
CA LYS A 79 10.35 -14.30 -26.80
C LYS A 79 11.69 -14.94 -26.42
N GLY A 80 12.36 -14.36 -25.41
CA GLY A 80 13.64 -14.87 -24.91
C GLY A 80 14.87 -14.49 -25.75
N SER A 81 14.77 -13.52 -26.68
CA SER A 81 15.94 -12.99 -27.38
C SER A 81 16.91 -12.31 -26.40
N LEU A 82 18.22 -12.43 -26.65
CA LEU A 82 19.27 -11.77 -25.87
C LEU A 82 19.16 -10.24 -25.90
N GLY A 83 18.37 -9.66 -26.82
CA GLY A 83 18.07 -8.23 -26.94
C GLY A 83 16.74 -7.80 -26.32
N GLY A 84 15.87 -8.73 -25.90
CA GLY A 84 14.58 -8.42 -25.26
C GLY A 84 13.58 -7.69 -26.16
N ILE A 85 12.54 -7.11 -25.53
CA ILE A 85 11.44 -6.43 -26.23
C ILE A 85 11.93 -5.25 -27.09
N TRP A 86 12.92 -4.50 -26.61
CA TRP A 86 13.49 -3.35 -27.33
C TRP A 86 14.67 -3.72 -28.22
N GLU A 87 15.00 -5.01 -28.35
CA GLU A 87 16.04 -5.52 -29.24
C GLU A 87 17.40 -4.80 -29.06
N ILE A 88 17.99 -4.89 -27.88
CA ILE A 88 19.25 -4.24 -27.53
C ILE A 88 20.44 -4.87 -28.28
N THR A 89 20.81 -4.25 -29.41
CA THR A 89 21.88 -4.69 -30.29
C THR A 89 23.27 -4.52 -29.68
N THR A 90 24.28 -5.19 -30.27
CA THR A 90 25.69 -5.02 -29.87
C THR A 90 26.19 -3.58 -30.00
N SER A 91 25.67 -2.81 -30.97
CA SER A 91 25.99 -1.38 -31.12
C SER A 91 25.44 -0.55 -29.96
N ILE A 92 24.19 -0.78 -29.55
CA ILE A 92 23.60 -0.11 -28.37
C ILE A 92 24.39 -0.48 -27.11
N GLN A 93 24.74 -1.75 -26.94
CA GLN A 93 25.55 -2.19 -25.81
C GLN A 93 26.93 -1.53 -25.77
N ALA A 94 27.56 -1.31 -26.93
CA ALA A 94 28.84 -0.61 -27.01
C ALA A 94 28.73 0.85 -26.51
N THR A 95 27.64 1.55 -26.87
CA THR A 95 27.36 2.88 -26.34
C THR A 95 27.15 2.87 -24.83
N LEU A 96 26.39 1.89 -24.31
CA LEU A 96 26.11 1.77 -22.87
C LEU A 96 27.35 1.42 -22.03
N ARG A 97 28.33 0.70 -22.61
CA ARG A 97 29.62 0.40 -21.96
C ARG A 97 30.64 1.55 -22.08
N GLY A 98 30.41 2.49 -22.98
CA GLY A 98 31.24 3.68 -23.14
C GLY A 98 31.02 4.72 -22.04
N SER A 99 31.70 5.85 -22.14
CA SER A 99 31.51 6.97 -21.21
C SER A 99 30.15 7.63 -21.44
N LEU A 100 29.23 7.47 -20.49
CA LEU A 100 27.96 8.20 -20.47
C LEU A 100 28.21 9.67 -20.09
N SER A 101 27.37 10.56 -20.62
CA SER A 101 27.38 11.97 -20.22
C SER A 101 26.98 12.14 -18.74
N SER A 102 27.41 13.23 -18.11
CA SER A 102 27.13 13.49 -16.68
C SER A 102 25.63 13.55 -16.36
N SER A 103 24.81 14.10 -17.27
CA SER A 103 23.35 14.12 -17.11
C SER A 103 22.76 12.71 -17.13
N VAL A 104 23.16 11.88 -18.11
CA VAL A 104 22.72 10.48 -18.19
C VAL A 104 23.20 9.67 -16.99
N GLN A 105 24.44 9.88 -16.53
CA GLN A 105 24.96 9.17 -15.36
C GLN A 105 24.17 9.50 -14.09
N THR A 106 23.68 10.73 -13.96
CA THR A 106 22.80 11.14 -12.85
C THR A 106 21.49 10.35 -12.87
N ILE A 107 20.86 10.24 -14.04
CA ILE A 107 19.64 9.44 -14.24
C ILE A 107 19.88 7.96 -13.92
N VAL A 108 21.02 7.39 -14.35
CA VAL A 108 21.38 5.99 -14.03
C VAL A 108 21.51 5.77 -12.53
N ASN A 109 22.09 6.73 -11.80
CA ASN A 109 22.24 6.65 -10.35
C ASN A 109 20.88 6.72 -9.65
N GLU A 110 19.99 7.61 -10.09
CA GLU A 110 18.63 7.75 -9.55
C GLU A 110 17.75 6.52 -9.84
N ALA A 111 17.86 5.95 -11.04
CA ALA A 111 17.15 4.74 -11.42
C ALA A 111 17.43 3.56 -10.48
N GLY A 112 18.64 3.49 -9.89
CA GLY A 112 19.00 2.45 -8.93
C GLY A 112 18.13 2.43 -7.68
N CYS A 113 17.54 3.57 -7.34
CA CYS A 113 16.63 3.72 -6.20
C CYS A 113 15.21 3.22 -6.54
N ILE A 114 14.75 3.47 -7.77
CA ILE A 114 13.37 3.23 -8.20
C ILE A 114 13.19 1.82 -8.79
N LEU A 115 14.17 1.35 -9.54
CA LEU A 115 14.14 0.04 -10.20
C LEU A 115 14.73 -1.07 -9.32
N GLY A 116 15.36 -0.75 -8.18
CA GLY A 116 16.12 -1.68 -7.35
C GLY A 116 17.47 -2.02 -7.99
N GLN A 117 18.58 -1.78 -7.29
CA GLN A 117 19.96 -1.73 -7.82
C GLN A 117 20.41 -2.89 -8.72
N GLU A 118 19.76 -4.05 -8.67
CA GLU A 118 20.03 -5.16 -9.61
C GLU A 118 19.77 -4.75 -11.07
N ASN A 119 18.84 -3.82 -11.33
CA ASN A 119 18.40 -3.43 -12.67
C ASN A 119 19.29 -2.40 -13.37
N THR A 120 20.15 -1.67 -12.65
CA THR A 120 21.00 -0.62 -13.24
C THR A 120 22.40 -1.08 -13.63
N ASN A 121 22.82 -2.29 -13.22
CA ASN A 121 24.09 -2.86 -13.64
C ASN A 121 23.97 -3.49 -15.05
N LEU A 122 24.04 -2.64 -16.08
CA LEU A 122 23.91 -3.05 -17.49
C LEU A 122 25.15 -3.76 -18.07
N THR A 123 26.24 -3.89 -17.31
CA THR A 123 27.56 -4.29 -17.84
C THR A 123 27.67 -5.78 -18.22
N ASN A 124 26.85 -6.66 -17.64
CA ASN A 124 26.82 -8.13 -17.87
C ASN A 124 25.39 -8.67 -18.08
N THR A 125 24.56 -7.99 -18.89
CA THR A 125 23.10 -8.20 -18.88
C THR A 125 22.56 -9.22 -19.89
N ASP A 126 21.60 -10.00 -19.41
CA ASP A 126 20.58 -10.66 -20.22
C ASP A 126 19.41 -9.68 -20.44
N PHE A 127 19.26 -9.17 -21.66
CA PHE A 127 18.15 -8.25 -21.99
C PHE A 127 16.82 -8.98 -22.20
N SER A 128 16.77 -10.31 -22.07
CA SER A 128 15.51 -11.06 -22.07
C SER A 128 14.55 -10.60 -20.97
N THR A 129 15.06 -9.92 -19.93
CA THR A 129 14.24 -9.28 -18.89
C THR A 129 13.69 -7.92 -19.37
N PRO A 130 12.36 -7.71 -19.40
CA PRO A 130 11.76 -6.50 -19.97
C PRO A 130 12.27 -5.18 -19.38
N ILE A 131 12.35 -5.04 -18.05
CA ILE A 131 12.79 -3.77 -17.44
C ILE A 131 14.24 -3.44 -17.79
N ARG A 132 15.09 -4.46 -17.96
CA ARG A 132 16.52 -4.28 -18.33
C ARG A 132 16.66 -3.82 -19.76
N SER A 133 15.94 -4.46 -20.70
CA SER A 133 15.91 -4.01 -22.10
C SER A 133 15.28 -2.63 -22.24
N ALA A 134 14.19 -2.33 -21.53
CA ALA A 134 13.58 -1.01 -21.51
C ALA A 134 14.54 0.06 -21.00
N PHE A 135 15.20 -0.19 -19.87
CA PHE A 135 16.12 0.76 -19.26
C PHE A 135 17.34 1.01 -20.17
N ALA A 136 17.91 -0.04 -20.76
CA ALA A 136 18.99 0.06 -21.73
C ALA A 136 18.60 0.90 -22.96
N ALA A 137 17.42 0.66 -23.52
CA ALA A 137 16.89 1.46 -24.63
C ALA A 137 16.72 2.93 -24.24
N ARG A 138 16.17 3.20 -23.05
CA ARG A 138 15.91 4.56 -22.59
C ARG A 138 17.21 5.35 -22.33
N ILE A 139 18.21 4.72 -21.72
CA ILE A 139 19.55 5.32 -21.55
C ILE A 139 20.19 5.60 -22.91
N PHE A 140 20.09 4.67 -23.86
CA PHE A 140 20.60 4.89 -25.21
C PHE A 140 19.91 6.07 -25.90
N ILE A 141 18.57 6.15 -25.86
CA ILE A 141 17.80 7.29 -26.40
C ILE A 141 18.30 8.60 -25.79
N GLN A 142 18.35 8.68 -24.46
CA GLN A 142 18.78 9.89 -23.74
C GLN A 142 20.21 10.29 -24.10
N GLN A 143 21.13 9.32 -24.19
CA GLN A 143 22.52 9.56 -24.56
C GLN A 143 22.68 9.99 -26.03
N SER A 144 21.85 9.48 -26.93
CA SER A 144 21.89 9.80 -28.36
C SER A 144 21.30 11.17 -28.67
N VAL A 145 20.27 11.62 -27.95
CA VAL A 145 19.69 12.96 -28.12
C VAL A 145 20.47 14.04 -27.37
N GLY A 146 21.14 13.66 -26.28
CA GLY A 146 21.91 14.59 -25.45
C GLY A 146 21.02 15.63 -24.78
N SER A 147 21.29 16.92 -25.04
CA SER A 147 20.45 18.04 -24.62
C SER A 147 19.35 18.40 -25.62
N SER A 148 19.26 17.69 -26.75
CA SER A 148 18.20 17.91 -27.73
C SER A 148 16.90 17.25 -27.27
N ALA A 149 15.76 17.82 -27.66
CA ALA A 149 14.47 17.19 -27.44
C ALA A 149 14.36 15.85 -28.19
N ILE A 150 13.68 14.87 -27.59
CA ILE A 150 13.34 13.63 -28.27
C ILE A 150 12.43 13.97 -29.48
N PRO A 151 12.64 13.34 -30.65
CA PRO A 151 11.77 13.51 -31.81
C PRO A 151 10.29 13.39 -31.46
N ILE A 152 9.52 14.38 -31.87
CA ILE A 152 8.18 14.59 -31.34
C ILE A 152 7.11 13.97 -32.25
N THR A 153 7.18 14.24 -33.56
CA THR A 153 6.21 13.74 -34.53
C THR A 153 6.50 12.30 -34.95
N LEU A 154 5.48 11.56 -35.40
CA LEU A 154 5.63 10.18 -35.87
C LEU A 154 6.69 10.06 -36.98
N THR A 155 6.70 10.99 -37.93
CA THR A 155 7.69 11.01 -39.01
C THR A 155 9.10 11.25 -38.49
N GLN A 156 9.30 12.22 -37.58
CA GLN A 156 10.61 12.47 -36.99
C GLN A 156 11.11 11.28 -36.17
N GLN A 157 10.21 10.62 -35.41
CA GLN A 157 10.54 9.41 -34.67
C GLN A 157 10.91 8.26 -35.59
N ALA A 158 10.18 8.05 -36.69
CA ALA A 158 10.49 7.02 -37.68
C ALA A 158 11.87 7.25 -38.33
N THR A 159 12.16 8.50 -38.71
CA THR A 159 13.47 8.87 -39.25
C THR A 159 14.57 8.61 -38.22
N TRP A 160 14.42 9.13 -37.00
CA TRP A 160 15.40 8.94 -35.93
C TRP A 160 15.61 7.46 -35.60
N TRP A 161 14.53 6.68 -35.52
CA TRP A 161 14.60 5.25 -35.31
C TRP A 161 15.43 4.57 -36.41
N SER A 162 15.16 4.87 -37.68
CA SER A 162 15.86 4.26 -38.82
C SER A 162 17.31 4.71 -39.03
N THR A 163 17.73 5.82 -38.41
CA THR A 163 19.09 6.38 -38.57
C THR A 163 19.95 6.20 -37.33
N VAL A 164 19.36 6.18 -36.14
CA VAL A 164 20.06 6.15 -34.85
C VAL A 164 19.83 4.81 -34.13
N TYR A 165 18.57 4.41 -33.93
CA TYR A 165 18.24 3.21 -33.15
C TYR A 165 18.46 1.90 -33.93
N ARG A 166 18.10 1.92 -35.22
CA ARG A 166 18.27 0.86 -36.21
C ARG A 166 18.79 1.43 -37.54
N PRO A 167 20.08 1.79 -37.59
CA PRO A 167 20.68 2.35 -38.80
C PRO A 167 20.42 1.47 -40.04
N GLY A 168 19.81 2.05 -41.07
CA GLY A 168 19.52 1.37 -42.35
C GLY A 168 18.17 0.67 -42.42
N ALA A 169 17.35 0.74 -41.36
CA ALA A 169 15.99 0.21 -41.39
C ALA A 169 15.03 1.09 -42.23
N ASN A 170 13.89 0.53 -42.63
CA ASN A 170 12.89 1.26 -43.41
C ASN A 170 11.97 2.10 -42.50
N ALA A 171 12.13 3.42 -42.50
CA ALA A 171 11.30 4.34 -41.73
C ALA A 171 9.80 4.25 -42.07
N THR A 172 9.43 3.94 -43.32
CA THR A 172 8.02 3.80 -43.73
C THR A 172 7.34 2.65 -42.99
N LYS A 173 8.05 1.53 -42.76
CA LYS A 173 7.53 0.40 -41.98
C LYS A 173 7.18 0.81 -40.55
N PHE A 174 7.98 1.68 -39.94
CA PHE A 174 7.69 2.22 -38.61
C PHE A 174 6.37 3.01 -38.61
N ILE A 175 6.21 3.92 -39.58
CA ILE A 175 5.01 4.74 -39.71
C ILE A 175 3.77 3.87 -39.95
N GLU A 176 3.85 2.89 -40.87
CA GLU A 176 2.74 2.01 -41.21
C GLU A 176 2.26 1.19 -40.00
N LEU A 177 3.17 0.53 -39.28
CA LEU A 177 2.83 -0.28 -38.11
C LEU A 177 2.25 0.56 -36.98
N VAL A 178 2.87 1.70 -36.67
CA VAL A 178 2.40 2.58 -35.60
C VAL A 178 1.04 3.17 -35.96
N SER A 179 0.85 3.63 -37.19
CA SER A 179 -0.43 4.21 -37.64
C SER A 179 -1.56 3.18 -37.60
N GLN A 180 -1.29 1.92 -37.91
CA GLN A 180 -2.29 0.85 -37.80
C GLN A 180 -2.77 0.64 -36.36
N VAL A 181 -1.87 0.71 -35.37
CA VAL A 181 -2.23 0.52 -33.96
C VAL A 181 -2.85 1.79 -33.37
N GLU A 182 -2.29 2.96 -33.67
CA GLU A 182 -2.73 4.25 -33.11
C GLU A 182 -4.04 4.77 -33.74
N ASN A 183 -4.32 4.49 -35.01
CA ASN A 183 -5.59 4.87 -35.63
C ASN A 183 -6.76 3.92 -35.27
N VAL A 184 -6.45 2.69 -34.85
CA VAL A 184 -7.46 1.71 -34.38
C VAL A 184 -7.76 1.92 -32.90
N THR A 185 -6.85 2.55 -32.15
CA THR A 185 -7.06 2.88 -30.73
C THR A 185 -7.85 4.19 -30.56
N VAL A 186 -9.07 4.20 -31.09
CA VAL A 186 -10.16 5.08 -30.60
C VAL A 186 -10.78 4.46 -29.33
N GLY A 187 -9.94 3.89 -28.46
CA GLY A 187 -10.38 3.01 -27.37
C GLY A 187 -11.02 3.76 -26.19
N CYS A 188 -10.84 5.07 -26.10
CA CYS A 188 -11.24 5.84 -24.90
C CYS A 188 -11.98 7.14 -25.23
N ALA A 189 -12.26 7.40 -26.51
CA ALA A 189 -13.01 8.58 -26.93
C ALA A 189 -14.42 8.64 -26.33
N THR A 190 -14.94 7.51 -25.85
CA THR A 190 -16.27 7.35 -25.23
C THR A 190 -16.21 7.17 -23.71
N HIS A 191 -15.01 7.27 -23.10
CA HIS A 191 -14.91 7.17 -21.64
C HIS A 191 -15.37 8.45 -20.98
N LYS A 192 -16.07 8.31 -19.86
CA LYS A 192 -16.44 9.44 -19.01
C LYS A 192 -15.17 10.15 -18.53
N LEU A 193 -14.94 11.37 -19.01
CA LEU A 193 -13.82 12.24 -18.61
C LEU A 193 -14.27 13.70 -18.49
N ASP A 194 -13.90 14.39 -17.41
CA ASP A 194 -14.05 15.85 -17.30
C ASP A 194 -12.70 16.50 -17.65
N LEU A 195 -12.65 17.20 -18.79
CA LEU A 195 -11.44 17.81 -19.34
C LEU A 195 -11.55 19.34 -19.38
N TRP A 196 -10.67 20.05 -18.69
CA TRP A 196 -10.64 21.51 -18.69
C TRP A 196 -9.38 22.06 -19.37
N PHE A 197 -9.53 23.08 -20.20
CA PHE A 197 -8.40 23.82 -20.79
C PHE A 197 -8.29 25.24 -20.25
N VAL A 198 -7.09 25.63 -19.84
CA VAL A 198 -6.70 27.01 -19.52
C VAL A 198 -5.77 27.48 -20.63
N ILE A 199 -6.26 28.39 -21.47
CA ILE A 199 -5.55 28.89 -22.64
C ILE A 199 -5.01 30.28 -22.36
N ASP A 200 -3.70 30.45 -22.50
CA ASP A 200 -3.07 31.76 -22.43
C ASP A 200 -3.49 32.64 -23.62
N GLY A 201 -4.15 33.76 -23.31
CA GLY A 201 -4.54 34.83 -24.20
C GLY A 201 -3.83 36.14 -23.86
N SER A 202 -2.69 36.09 -23.19
CA SER A 202 -1.85 37.23 -22.84
C SER A 202 -1.20 37.86 -24.08
N GLY A 203 -0.62 39.06 -23.87
CA GLY A 203 0.00 39.86 -24.92
C GLY A 203 1.21 39.20 -25.59
N SER A 204 1.95 38.34 -24.87
CA SER A 204 3.13 37.63 -25.39
C SER A 204 2.77 36.60 -26.45
N VAL A 205 1.64 35.91 -26.26
CA VAL A 205 1.12 34.91 -27.20
C VAL A 205 0.88 35.55 -28.56
N GLY A 206 0.19 36.70 -28.58
CA GLY A 206 -0.19 37.37 -29.81
C GLY A 206 -1.34 36.66 -30.55
N PHE A 207 -2.05 37.42 -31.37
CA PHE A 207 -3.31 36.96 -31.98
C PHE A 207 -3.18 35.68 -32.82
N SER A 208 -2.10 35.53 -33.61
CA SER A 208 -1.92 34.37 -34.48
C SER A 208 -1.75 33.07 -33.68
N ASN A 209 -0.87 33.08 -32.67
CA ASN A 209 -0.61 31.90 -31.84
C ASN A 209 -1.81 31.56 -30.94
N PHE A 210 -2.55 32.58 -30.50
CA PHE A 210 -3.81 32.38 -29.80
C PHE A 210 -4.82 31.64 -30.67
N GLN A 211 -4.97 32.04 -31.94
CA GLN A 211 -5.80 31.31 -32.90
C GLN A 211 -5.32 29.87 -33.10
N ASP A 212 -4.02 29.63 -33.14
CA ASP A 212 -3.47 28.27 -33.25
C ASP A 212 -3.80 27.42 -32.01
N SER A 213 -3.82 28.02 -30.82
CA SER A 213 -4.26 27.35 -29.59
C SER A 213 -5.74 26.96 -29.63
N LEU A 214 -6.61 27.85 -30.13
CA LEU A 214 -8.04 27.54 -30.30
C LEU A 214 -8.26 26.47 -31.39
N ARG A 215 -7.55 26.55 -32.52
CA ARG A 215 -7.60 25.51 -33.57
C ARG A 215 -7.13 24.16 -33.05
N PHE A 216 -6.08 24.14 -32.23
CA PHE A 216 -5.62 22.93 -31.56
C PHE A 216 -6.71 22.34 -30.66
N LEU A 217 -7.31 23.14 -29.78
CA LEU A 217 -8.39 22.67 -28.90
C LEU A 217 -9.59 22.15 -29.71
N ALA A 218 -10.02 22.87 -30.74
CA ALA A 218 -11.10 22.44 -31.63
C ALA A 218 -10.77 21.13 -32.37
N SER A 219 -9.52 20.93 -32.79
CA SER A 219 -9.07 19.69 -33.43
C SER A 219 -9.00 18.52 -32.43
N LEU A 220 -8.53 18.79 -31.22
CA LEU A 220 -8.41 17.79 -30.16
C LEU A 220 -9.78 17.29 -29.70
N THR A 221 -10.75 18.18 -29.50
CA THR A 221 -12.11 17.79 -29.07
C THR A 221 -12.78 16.82 -30.03
N LYS A 222 -12.49 16.89 -31.34
CA LYS A 222 -12.98 15.94 -32.36
C LYS A 222 -12.48 14.51 -32.18
N ARG A 223 -11.41 14.31 -31.40
CA ARG A 223 -10.89 12.98 -31.05
C ARG A 223 -11.69 12.32 -29.92
N PHE A 224 -12.55 13.10 -29.25
CA PHE A 224 -13.43 12.65 -28.19
C PHE A 224 -14.89 12.65 -28.64
N THR A 225 -15.67 11.73 -28.08
CA THR A 225 -17.12 11.79 -28.10
C THR A 225 -17.55 12.78 -27.02
N ILE A 226 -17.98 13.97 -27.42
CA ILE A 226 -18.43 14.99 -26.48
C ILE A 226 -19.91 14.77 -26.18
N GLY A 227 -20.24 14.59 -24.92
CA GLY A 227 -21.59 14.23 -24.51
C GLY A 227 -21.80 14.20 -22.99
N PRO A 228 -23.06 14.15 -22.53
CA PRO A 228 -23.38 14.13 -21.10
C PRO A 228 -22.86 12.86 -20.41
N ASP A 229 -22.82 11.73 -21.10
CA ASP A 229 -22.34 10.44 -20.59
C ASP A 229 -20.97 10.02 -21.13
N ASP A 230 -20.28 10.92 -21.82
CA ASP A 230 -18.96 10.71 -22.42
C ASP A 230 -17.98 11.77 -21.87
N VAL A 231 -17.18 12.38 -22.74
CA VAL A 231 -16.25 13.46 -22.38
C VAL A 231 -17.01 14.77 -22.28
N ARG A 232 -16.82 15.49 -21.16
CA ARG A 232 -17.29 16.87 -20.98
C ARG A 232 -16.09 17.79 -21.02
N VAL A 233 -16.19 18.87 -21.80
CA VAL A 233 -15.09 19.82 -21.96
C VAL A 233 -15.51 21.19 -21.45
N GLY A 234 -14.72 21.74 -20.56
CA GLY A 234 -14.75 23.15 -20.19
C GLY A 234 -13.49 23.85 -20.66
N PHE A 235 -13.56 25.15 -20.87
CA PHE A 235 -12.35 25.93 -21.10
C PHE A 235 -12.49 27.40 -20.68
N SER A 236 -11.35 27.99 -20.39
CA SER A 236 -11.18 29.37 -20.00
C SER A 236 -9.97 29.97 -20.72
N VAL A 237 -10.08 31.26 -21.07
CA VAL A 237 -8.96 32.06 -21.57
C VAL A 237 -8.51 32.98 -20.46
N TYR A 238 -7.19 33.13 -20.28
CA TYR A 238 -6.66 34.02 -19.27
C TYR A 238 -5.62 34.98 -19.83
N SER A 239 -5.51 36.13 -19.17
CA SER A 239 -4.40 37.05 -19.28
C SER A 239 -4.14 37.65 -17.90
N SER A 240 -4.39 38.94 -17.69
CA SER A 240 -4.45 39.56 -16.35
C SER A 240 -5.67 39.12 -15.54
N THR A 241 -6.71 38.65 -16.24
CA THR A 241 -7.94 38.08 -15.67
C THR A 241 -8.24 36.74 -16.34
N SER A 242 -8.97 35.85 -15.65
CA SER A 242 -9.45 34.60 -16.24
C SER A 242 -10.92 34.72 -16.62
N THR A 243 -11.29 34.25 -17.80
CA THR A 243 -12.66 34.24 -18.32
C THR A 243 -13.05 32.83 -18.72
N ILE A 244 -14.12 32.30 -18.13
CA ILE A 244 -14.69 31.01 -18.50
C ILE A 244 -15.57 31.20 -19.73
N HIS A 245 -15.30 30.43 -20.79
CA HIS A 245 -16.06 30.46 -22.05
C HIS A 245 -17.02 29.29 -22.17
N SER A 246 -16.63 28.12 -21.64
CA SER A 246 -17.50 26.95 -21.60
C SER A 246 -17.37 26.25 -20.25
N HIS A 247 -18.49 26.12 -19.55
CA HIS A 247 -18.65 25.16 -18.46
C HIS A 247 -18.95 23.76 -19.02
N PHE A 248 -18.76 22.72 -18.19
CA PHE A 248 -18.95 21.33 -18.59
C PHE A 248 -20.38 21.00 -19.04
N ASN A 249 -21.38 21.75 -18.59
CA ASN A 249 -22.79 21.51 -18.91
C ASN A 249 -23.36 22.34 -20.08
N GLN A 250 -22.54 23.16 -20.77
CA GLN A 250 -23.03 24.07 -21.80
C GLN A 250 -22.96 23.47 -23.20
N HIS A 251 -21.82 22.92 -23.60
CA HIS A 251 -21.58 22.45 -24.97
C HIS A 251 -21.40 20.93 -25.02
N MET A 252 -22.52 20.20 -25.02
CA MET A 252 -22.58 18.73 -24.94
C MET A 252 -22.48 18.00 -26.29
N ASN A 253 -21.91 18.63 -27.32
CA ASN A 253 -21.58 17.99 -28.59
C ASN A 253 -20.45 18.74 -29.29
N ASN A 254 -19.73 18.03 -30.16
CA ASN A 254 -18.56 18.56 -30.86
C ASN A 254 -18.86 19.82 -31.68
N SER A 255 -19.99 19.89 -32.39
CA SER A 255 -20.30 21.04 -33.26
C SER A 255 -20.53 22.33 -32.47
N ALA A 256 -21.25 22.25 -31.34
CA ALA A 256 -21.54 23.41 -30.50
C ALA A 256 -20.28 23.88 -29.76
N LEU A 257 -19.49 22.93 -29.24
CA LEU A 257 -18.24 23.23 -28.56
C LEU A 257 -17.20 23.85 -29.51
N GLU A 258 -17.06 23.30 -30.73
CA GLU A 258 -16.16 23.84 -31.74
C GLU A 258 -16.53 25.29 -32.13
N ALA A 259 -17.82 25.59 -32.27
CA ALA A 259 -18.28 26.94 -32.58
C ALA A 259 -17.91 27.95 -31.47
N GLU A 260 -18.08 27.57 -30.20
CA GLU A 260 -17.68 28.41 -29.06
C GLU A 260 -16.15 28.61 -29.01
N ILE A 261 -15.38 27.53 -29.16
CA ILE A 261 -13.91 27.58 -29.17
C ILE A 261 -13.41 28.53 -30.26
N LEU A 262 -13.85 28.34 -31.51
CA LEU A 262 -13.36 29.14 -32.64
C LEU A 262 -13.93 30.57 -32.68
N GLY A 263 -15.03 30.82 -31.97
CA GLY A 263 -15.62 32.16 -31.79
C GLY A 263 -15.00 32.98 -30.67
N THR A 264 -14.14 32.38 -29.85
CA THR A 264 -13.54 33.04 -28.68
C THR A 264 -12.57 34.16 -29.09
N SER A 265 -12.74 35.34 -28.48
CA SER A 265 -11.95 36.53 -28.79
C SER A 265 -10.62 36.58 -28.03
N TYR A 266 -9.58 37.10 -28.69
CA TYR A 266 -8.28 37.35 -28.07
C TYR A 266 -8.35 38.56 -27.13
N THR A 267 -7.89 38.38 -25.89
CA THR A 267 -7.96 39.41 -24.85
C THR A 267 -6.70 40.28 -24.77
N GLY A 268 -5.51 39.69 -24.94
CA GLY A 268 -4.24 40.34 -24.60
C GLY A 268 -4.11 40.66 -23.10
N GLY A 269 -3.00 41.30 -22.72
CA GLY A 269 -2.72 41.72 -21.33
C GLY A 269 -1.51 41.03 -20.72
N GLY A 270 -1.39 41.06 -19.39
CA GLY A 270 -0.37 40.28 -18.66
C GLY A 270 -0.69 38.79 -18.58
N THR A 271 0.09 38.03 -17.81
CA THR A 271 -0.02 36.56 -17.71
C THR A 271 -0.20 36.18 -16.24
N SER A 272 -1.42 35.90 -15.78
CA SER A 272 -1.72 35.52 -14.37
C SER A 272 -2.16 34.07 -14.28
N THR A 273 -1.21 33.15 -14.46
CA THR A 273 -1.44 31.71 -14.56
C THR A 273 -1.95 31.12 -13.24
N GLY A 274 -1.41 31.56 -12.09
CA GLY A 274 -1.83 31.08 -10.78
C GLY A 274 -3.29 31.41 -10.49
N ARG A 275 -3.71 32.64 -10.81
CA ARG A 275 -5.12 33.06 -10.76
C ARG A 275 -6.00 32.20 -11.66
N ALA A 276 -5.57 31.92 -12.89
CA ALA A 276 -6.36 31.11 -13.82
C ALA A 276 -6.57 29.67 -13.30
N ILE A 277 -5.52 29.04 -12.77
CA ILE A 277 -5.61 27.71 -12.16
C ILE A 277 -6.60 27.71 -10.97
N ASN A 278 -6.54 28.73 -10.12
CA ASN A 278 -7.44 28.86 -8.98
C ASN A 278 -8.89 29.14 -9.41
N ASP A 279 -9.11 29.91 -10.48
CA ASP A 279 -10.45 30.16 -11.01
C ASP A 279 -11.10 28.88 -11.51
N VAL A 280 -10.35 28.03 -12.22
CA VAL A 280 -10.83 26.72 -12.68
C VAL A 280 -11.18 25.79 -11.54
N LEU A 281 -10.44 25.79 -10.43
CA LEU A 281 -10.80 25.01 -9.25
C LEU A 281 -12.12 25.48 -8.64
N ASN A 282 -12.30 26.79 -8.50
CA ASN A 282 -13.42 27.39 -7.77
C ASN A 282 -14.69 27.56 -8.60
N ASN A 283 -14.56 27.63 -9.93
CA ASN A 283 -15.64 27.95 -10.85
C ASN A 283 -15.75 26.98 -12.04
N GLY A 284 -14.70 26.21 -12.35
CA GLY A 284 -14.72 25.21 -13.43
C GLY A 284 -15.17 23.83 -12.94
N PHE A 285 -14.36 23.20 -12.08
CA PHE A 285 -14.60 21.86 -11.51
C PHE A 285 -15.64 21.87 -10.38
N VAL A 286 -16.80 22.49 -10.62
CA VAL A 286 -17.90 22.58 -9.66
C VAL A 286 -19.15 21.92 -10.24
N GLU A 287 -19.85 21.14 -9.42
CA GLU A 287 -21.01 20.35 -9.85
C GLU A 287 -22.13 21.20 -10.47
N ARG A 288 -22.42 22.38 -9.90
CA ARG A 288 -23.40 23.33 -10.45
C ARG A 288 -23.08 23.77 -11.89
N ASN A 289 -21.81 23.69 -12.27
CA ASN A 289 -21.29 24.03 -13.60
C ASN A 289 -21.00 22.78 -14.45
N GLY A 290 -21.55 21.62 -14.06
CA GLY A 290 -21.54 20.40 -14.86
C GLY A 290 -20.38 19.45 -14.62
N ALA A 291 -19.44 19.76 -13.71
CA ALA A 291 -18.46 18.78 -13.27
C ALA A 291 -19.17 17.60 -12.62
N ARG A 292 -18.75 16.37 -12.91
CA ARG A 292 -19.42 15.19 -12.35
C ARG A 292 -19.00 14.98 -10.90
N PRO A 293 -19.94 14.59 -10.01
CA PRO A 293 -19.63 14.35 -8.60
C PRO A 293 -18.61 13.21 -8.46
N ALA A 294 -17.83 13.23 -7.38
CA ALA A 294 -16.84 12.18 -7.13
C ALA A 294 -17.45 10.78 -7.07
N SER A 295 -18.74 10.66 -6.70
CA SER A 295 -19.49 9.40 -6.67
C SER A 295 -19.71 8.75 -8.05
N GLU A 296 -19.54 9.47 -9.15
CA GLU A 296 -19.55 8.87 -10.49
C GLU A 296 -18.19 8.27 -10.88
N GLY A 297 -17.14 8.45 -10.06
CA GLY A 297 -15.81 7.90 -10.32
C GLY A 297 -15.21 8.39 -11.64
N VAL A 298 -15.44 9.65 -12.02
CA VAL A 298 -14.98 10.20 -13.31
C VAL A 298 -13.59 10.83 -13.15
N PRO A 299 -12.59 10.46 -13.96
CA PRO A 299 -11.30 11.14 -14.00
C PRO A 299 -11.43 12.61 -14.43
N ARG A 300 -10.58 13.45 -13.85
CA ARG A 300 -10.55 14.89 -14.12
C ARG A 300 -9.17 15.30 -14.58
N ILE A 301 -9.11 15.98 -15.73
CA ILE A 301 -7.86 16.48 -16.30
C ILE A 301 -7.95 18.00 -16.51
N LEU A 302 -6.92 18.72 -16.09
CA LEU A 302 -6.68 20.11 -16.41
C LEU A 302 -5.48 20.21 -17.35
N VAL A 303 -5.60 20.95 -18.44
CA VAL A 303 -4.49 21.32 -19.32
C VAL A 303 -4.27 22.82 -19.22
N VAL A 304 -3.08 23.23 -18.77
CA VAL A 304 -2.66 24.63 -18.68
C VAL A 304 -1.66 24.91 -19.78
N MET A 305 -1.98 25.84 -20.67
CA MET A 305 -1.13 26.27 -21.78
C MET A 305 -0.63 27.67 -21.51
N THR A 306 0.69 27.90 -21.58
CA THR A 306 1.35 29.20 -21.38
C THR A 306 2.50 29.39 -22.36
N ASP A 307 2.76 30.62 -22.81
CA ASP A 307 3.92 30.95 -23.67
C ASP A 307 5.04 31.72 -22.94
N GLY A 308 4.81 32.03 -21.66
CA GLY A 308 5.69 32.84 -20.85
C GLY A 308 5.63 32.52 -19.36
N GLN A 309 6.44 33.26 -18.61
CA GLN A 309 6.45 33.24 -17.15
C GLN A 309 5.20 33.92 -16.60
N SER A 310 4.64 33.35 -15.53
CA SER A 310 3.53 33.96 -14.83
C SER A 310 3.96 35.21 -14.06
N GLY A 311 3.08 36.21 -14.03
CA GLY A 311 3.20 37.40 -13.19
C GLY A 311 2.72 37.18 -11.74
N ASP A 312 2.18 36.00 -11.43
CA ASP A 312 1.77 35.57 -10.09
C ASP A 312 2.25 34.14 -9.77
N SER A 313 2.25 33.78 -8.48
CA SER A 313 2.72 32.46 -8.04
C SER A 313 1.78 31.34 -8.49
N VAL A 314 2.33 30.34 -9.19
CA VAL A 314 1.57 29.16 -9.66
C VAL A 314 1.54 28.02 -8.65
N LYS A 315 2.56 27.90 -7.79
CA LYS A 315 2.76 26.73 -6.92
C LYS A 315 1.54 26.38 -6.06
N THR A 316 1.04 27.33 -5.28
CA THR A 316 -0.07 27.06 -4.35
C THR A 316 -1.38 26.72 -5.09
N PRO A 317 -1.81 27.48 -6.12
CA PRO A 317 -2.93 27.09 -6.97
C PRO A 317 -2.80 25.68 -7.56
N SER A 318 -1.63 25.35 -8.11
CA SER A 318 -1.36 24.03 -8.69
C SER A 318 -1.45 22.93 -7.64
N ASP A 319 -0.83 23.11 -6.48
CA ASP A 319 -0.87 22.13 -5.37
C ASP A 319 -2.32 21.89 -4.89
N ASN A 320 -3.15 22.94 -4.84
CA ASN A 320 -4.56 22.81 -4.48
C ASN A 320 -5.38 22.03 -5.51
N VAL A 321 -5.16 22.27 -6.80
CA VAL A 321 -5.84 21.52 -7.89
C VAL A 321 -5.43 20.04 -7.87
N LYS A 322 -4.12 19.76 -7.72
CA LYS A 322 -3.59 18.39 -7.60
C LYS A 322 -4.16 17.69 -6.36
N ALA A 323 -4.26 18.39 -5.23
CA ALA A 323 -4.86 17.86 -3.99
C ALA A 323 -6.38 17.61 -4.13
N ALA A 324 -7.08 18.33 -5.01
CA ALA A 324 -8.48 18.09 -5.34
C ALA A 324 -8.70 16.87 -6.27
N GLY A 325 -7.64 16.10 -6.55
CA GLY A 325 -7.73 14.87 -7.34
C GLY A 325 -7.78 15.11 -8.85
N ILE A 326 -7.33 16.28 -9.32
CA ILE A 326 -7.30 16.66 -10.73
C ILE A 326 -5.87 16.44 -11.26
N THR A 327 -5.74 15.68 -12.34
CA THR A 327 -4.46 15.51 -13.05
C THR A 327 -4.20 16.74 -13.91
N VAL A 328 -3.02 17.35 -13.76
CA VAL A 328 -2.67 18.61 -14.42
C VAL A 328 -1.56 18.38 -15.45
N PHE A 329 -1.82 18.78 -16.70
CA PHE A 329 -0.81 18.91 -17.75
C PHE A 329 -0.34 20.36 -17.82
N GLY A 330 0.97 20.58 -17.68
CA GLY A 330 1.61 21.87 -17.94
C GLY A 330 2.20 21.89 -19.35
N VAL A 331 1.80 22.86 -20.16
CA VAL A 331 2.25 23.01 -21.56
C VAL A 331 2.89 24.39 -21.73
N GLY A 332 4.21 24.43 -21.73
CA GLY A 332 5.00 25.60 -22.09
C GLY A 332 5.29 25.65 -23.59
N ILE A 333 5.08 26.80 -24.23
CA ILE A 333 5.24 26.99 -25.67
C ILE A 333 6.19 28.15 -25.97
N GLY A 334 7.23 27.90 -26.75
CA GLY A 334 8.19 28.91 -27.19
C GLY A 334 9.30 29.16 -26.16
N SER A 335 10.14 30.16 -26.44
CA SER A 335 11.36 30.43 -25.65
C SER A 335 11.14 31.33 -24.42
N GLY A 336 9.91 31.81 -24.19
CA GLY A 336 9.58 32.70 -23.07
C GLY A 336 9.27 31.97 -21.76
N ILE A 337 9.19 30.64 -21.80
CA ILE A 337 8.75 29.80 -20.68
C ILE A 337 9.85 29.56 -19.65
N ASP A 338 9.44 29.41 -18.38
CA ASP A 338 10.26 28.82 -17.33
C ASP A 338 9.80 27.37 -17.12
N ILE A 339 10.66 26.40 -17.48
CA ILE A 339 10.33 24.99 -17.34
C ILE A 339 10.10 24.57 -15.89
N ALA A 340 10.73 25.25 -14.92
CA ALA A 340 10.48 24.99 -13.51
C ALA A 340 9.05 25.37 -13.13
N GLU A 341 8.53 26.49 -13.66
CA GLU A 341 7.14 26.91 -13.46
C GLU A 341 6.16 25.91 -14.10
N VAL A 342 6.46 25.43 -15.30
CA VAL A 342 5.65 24.39 -15.98
C VAL A 342 5.62 23.10 -15.16
N ASN A 343 6.75 22.69 -14.57
CA ASN A 343 6.83 21.52 -13.70
C ASN A 343 6.05 21.73 -12.38
N GLU A 344 6.04 22.93 -11.81
CA GLU A 344 5.21 23.24 -10.65
C GLU A 344 3.70 23.12 -10.93
N ILE A 345 3.30 23.50 -12.16
CA ILE A 345 1.92 23.37 -12.64
C ILE A 345 1.54 21.90 -12.86
N ALA A 346 2.40 21.14 -13.52
CA ALA A 346 2.13 19.77 -13.90
C ALA A 346 1.99 18.82 -12.69
N SER A 347 1.32 17.70 -12.92
CA SER A 347 1.33 16.55 -12.02
C SER A 347 2.65 15.77 -12.15
N ASN A 348 2.96 14.94 -11.15
CA ASN A 348 4.16 14.11 -11.18
C ASN A 348 3.90 12.75 -11.86
N PRO A 349 4.88 12.19 -12.59
CA PRO A 349 6.20 12.76 -12.87
C PRO A 349 6.18 13.78 -14.03
N ASP A 350 7.08 14.78 -13.99
CA ASP A 350 7.22 15.80 -15.05
C ASP A 350 7.39 15.20 -16.44
N SER A 351 8.14 14.10 -16.55
CA SER A 351 8.38 13.35 -17.80
C SER A 351 7.10 12.90 -18.52
N ARG A 352 5.97 12.88 -17.80
CA ARG A 352 4.65 12.44 -18.27
C ARG A 352 3.64 13.58 -18.43
N TYR A 353 3.72 14.63 -17.61
CA TYR A 353 2.68 15.68 -17.56
C TYR A 353 3.18 17.10 -17.87
N ALA A 354 4.49 17.33 -17.92
CA ALA A 354 5.08 18.61 -18.31
C ALA A 354 5.60 18.54 -19.77
N TYR A 355 5.22 19.53 -20.56
CA TYR A 355 5.53 19.60 -21.98
C TYR A 355 6.17 20.94 -22.33
N GLU A 356 7.34 20.87 -22.95
CA GLU A 356 8.02 22.01 -23.55
C GLU A 356 7.95 21.88 -25.07
N LEU A 357 7.24 22.81 -25.72
CA LEU A 357 7.11 22.87 -27.15
C LEU A 357 7.87 24.09 -27.67
N THR A 358 8.62 23.95 -28.75
CA THR A 358 9.37 25.09 -29.32
C THR A 358 8.47 26.09 -30.07
N GLY A 359 7.22 25.72 -30.36
CA GLY A 359 6.25 26.60 -31.03
C GLY A 359 4.85 26.00 -31.12
N PHE A 360 3.87 26.86 -31.41
CA PHE A 360 2.44 26.52 -31.45
C PHE A 360 2.08 25.50 -32.53
N ASN A 361 2.86 25.42 -33.61
CA ASN A 361 2.68 24.43 -34.67
C ASN A 361 2.90 22.97 -34.21
N LEU A 362 3.46 22.75 -33.01
CA LEU A 362 3.70 21.43 -32.43
C LEU A 362 2.62 20.99 -31.43
N LEU A 363 1.61 21.83 -31.18
CA LEU A 363 0.51 21.49 -30.27
C LEU A 363 -0.21 20.21 -30.66
N ASN A 364 -0.30 19.91 -31.96
CA ASN A 364 -0.93 18.69 -32.46
C ASN A 364 -0.34 17.40 -31.87
N VAL A 365 0.92 17.40 -31.45
CA VAL A 365 1.59 16.29 -30.76
C VAL A 365 0.87 15.92 -29.47
N LEU A 366 0.45 16.93 -28.71
CA LEU A 366 -0.28 16.73 -27.46
C LEU A 366 -1.60 16.04 -27.69
N SER A 367 -2.17 16.12 -28.90
CA SER A 367 -3.45 15.48 -29.18
C SER A 367 -3.40 13.98 -28.96
N GLN A 368 -2.34 13.31 -29.45
CA GLN A 368 -2.17 11.87 -29.24
C GLN A 368 -1.98 11.58 -27.77
N ARG A 369 -1.10 12.34 -27.12
CA ARG A 369 -0.74 12.09 -25.74
C ARG A 369 -1.89 12.34 -24.77
N LEU A 370 -2.64 13.42 -24.91
CA LEU A 370 -3.84 13.68 -24.11
C LEU A 370 -4.92 12.63 -24.37
N THR A 371 -5.03 12.11 -25.60
CA THR A 371 -5.93 10.99 -25.89
C THR A 371 -5.46 9.71 -25.18
N ASP A 372 -4.18 9.36 -25.24
CA ASP A 372 -3.65 8.17 -24.58
C ASP A 372 -3.74 8.31 -23.05
N GLU A 373 -3.48 9.49 -22.52
CA GLU A 373 -3.57 9.77 -21.08
C GLU A 373 -5.01 9.79 -20.60
N SER A 374 -5.98 10.18 -21.45
CA SER A 374 -7.40 10.03 -21.12
C SER A 374 -7.81 8.57 -20.90
N CYS A 375 -7.19 7.63 -21.62
CA CYS A 375 -7.39 6.19 -21.39
C CYS A 375 -6.86 5.73 -20.05
N LEU A 376 -5.76 6.33 -19.61
CA LEU A 376 -5.00 5.96 -18.43
C LEU A 376 -5.35 6.84 -17.23
N ALA A 377 -6.33 7.73 -17.39
CA ALA A 377 -6.71 8.71 -16.40
C ALA A 377 -7.34 8.03 -15.19
N THR A 378 -6.79 8.34 -14.02
CA THR A 378 -7.23 7.76 -12.76
C THR A 378 -8.28 8.64 -12.11
N ALA A 379 -9.43 8.06 -11.72
CA ALA A 379 -10.43 8.76 -10.94
C ALA A 379 -9.98 8.87 -9.47
N SER A 380 -9.83 10.09 -8.96
CA SER A 380 -9.53 10.30 -7.55
C SER A 380 -10.82 10.15 -6.73
N VAL A 381 -10.77 9.24 -5.76
CA VAL A 381 -11.88 8.91 -4.87
C VAL A 381 -11.53 9.43 -3.47
N PRO A 382 -12.26 10.44 -2.95
CA PRO A 382 -12.06 10.93 -1.60
C PRO A 382 -12.32 9.83 -0.55
N ASP A 383 -11.80 10.02 0.66
CA ASP A 383 -12.08 9.12 1.78
C ASP A 383 -13.59 9.07 2.08
N SER A 384 -14.06 7.92 2.57
CA SER A 384 -15.46 7.69 2.92
C SER A 384 -16.45 7.90 1.78
N THR A 385 -15.99 7.79 0.53
CA THR A 385 -16.82 7.97 -0.68
C THR A 385 -17.17 6.63 -1.30
N SER A 386 -18.41 6.51 -1.79
CA SER A 386 -18.82 5.39 -2.64
C SER A 386 -18.90 5.86 -4.09
N ILE A 387 -18.22 5.16 -4.99
CA ILE A 387 -18.32 5.39 -6.43
C ILE A 387 -19.17 4.31 -7.08
N SER A 388 -19.92 4.67 -8.12
CA SER A 388 -20.69 3.75 -8.97
C SER A 388 -20.25 3.89 -10.41
N VAL A 389 -19.57 2.88 -10.94
CA VAL A 389 -18.96 2.92 -12.29
C VAL A 389 -19.48 1.80 -13.17
N SER A 390 -19.72 2.11 -14.45
CA SER A 390 -20.09 1.15 -15.49
C SER A 390 -18.89 0.90 -16.40
N ILE A 391 -18.25 -0.25 -16.26
CA ILE A 391 -17.01 -0.61 -16.94
C ILE A 391 -17.32 -1.42 -18.18
N GLN A 392 -17.00 -0.93 -19.37
CA GLN A 392 -17.27 -1.66 -20.61
C GLN A 392 -16.42 -2.93 -20.74
N SER A 393 -16.90 -3.90 -21.52
CA SER A 393 -16.16 -5.13 -21.80
C SER A 393 -14.82 -4.82 -22.48
N GLY A 394 -13.72 -5.30 -21.91
CA GLY A 394 -12.37 -5.07 -22.43
C GLY A 394 -11.70 -3.77 -21.96
N GLU A 395 -12.45 -2.87 -21.32
CA GLU A 395 -11.92 -1.58 -20.87
C GLU A 395 -11.58 -1.59 -19.37
N PRO A 396 -10.40 -1.10 -18.96
CA PRO A 396 -10.06 -0.91 -17.56
C PRO A 396 -10.68 0.39 -16.99
N HIS A 397 -11.08 0.33 -15.72
CA HIS A 397 -11.37 1.51 -14.92
C HIS A 397 -10.28 1.71 -13.86
N PHE A 398 -9.68 2.90 -13.83
CA PHE A 398 -8.60 3.26 -12.91
C PHE A 398 -9.12 4.17 -11.80
N SER A 399 -8.82 3.83 -10.55
CA SER A 399 -9.20 4.63 -9.40
C SER A 399 -8.03 4.79 -8.42
N LYS A 400 -7.99 5.96 -7.77
CA LYS A 400 -6.98 6.36 -6.79
C LYS A 400 -7.69 6.72 -5.49
N TYR A 401 -7.32 6.09 -4.39
CA TYR A 401 -7.87 6.34 -3.06
C TYR A 401 -6.77 6.86 -2.16
N SER A 402 -7.02 7.96 -1.45
CA SER A 402 -6.04 8.49 -0.50
C SER A 402 -5.97 7.64 0.75
N PHE A 403 -4.75 7.32 1.17
CA PHE A 403 -4.45 6.53 2.34
C PHE A 403 -4.53 7.41 3.60
N PRO A 404 -5.25 7.00 4.66
CA PRO A 404 -5.31 7.75 5.91
C PRO A 404 -3.96 7.70 6.64
N SER A 405 -3.51 8.84 7.18
CA SER A 405 -2.13 9.04 7.65
C SER A 405 -1.60 8.02 8.67
N ASN A 406 -2.47 7.39 9.47
CA ASN A 406 -2.14 6.35 10.46
C ASN A 406 -3.19 5.21 10.48
N GLY A 407 -3.82 4.93 9.33
CA GLY A 407 -4.96 4.02 9.27
C GLY A 407 -4.80 2.88 8.27
N SER A 408 -5.88 2.12 8.14
CA SER A 408 -6.09 1.13 7.08
C SER A 408 -7.22 1.63 6.19
N ILE A 409 -7.30 1.16 4.96
CA ILE A 409 -8.43 1.44 4.06
C ILE A 409 -9.24 0.15 3.86
N GLU A 410 -10.53 0.23 4.10
CA GLU A 410 -11.51 -0.77 3.68
C GLU A 410 -12.00 -0.41 2.28
N LEU A 411 -11.81 -1.32 1.32
CA LEU A 411 -12.36 -1.23 -0.04
C LEU A 411 -13.45 -2.30 -0.20
N VAL A 412 -14.66 -1.86 -0.49
CA VAL A 412 -15.79 -2.75 -0.72
C VAL A 412 -16.17 -2.73 -2.20
N PHE A 413 -15.90 -3.81 -2.91
CA PHE A 413 -16.27 -4.00 -4.30
C PHE A 413 -17.58 -4.77 -4.40
N GLN A 414 -18.61 -4.18 -4.99
CA GLN A 414 -19.92 -4.83 -5.14
C GLN A 414 -20.37 -4.84 -6.59
N THR A 415 -20.77 -6.01 -7.08
CA THR A 415 -21.25 -6.23 -8.45
C THR A 415 -22.67 -6.77 -8.46
N PRO A 416 -23.52 -6.40 -9.44
CA PRO A 416 -24.83 -7.00 -9.61
C PRO A 416 -24.72 -8.47 -10.07
N PRO A 417 -25.77 -9.28 -9.91
CA PRO A 417 -25.79 -10.66 -10.40
C PRO A 417 -25.42 -10.75 -11.88
N GLY A 418 -24.46 -11.63 -12.22
CA GLY A 418 -23.97 -11.83 -13.58
C GLY A 418 -22.82 -10.91 -14.00
N GLY A 419 -22.44 -9.93 -13.18
CA GLY A 419 -21.24 -9.11 -13.40
C GLY A 419 -19.97 -9.85 -13.00
N ALA A 420 -18.99 -9.95 -13.90
CA ALA A 420 -17.70 -10.56 -13.61
C ALA A 420 -16.53 -9.66 -14.04
N GLY A 421 -15.52 -9.52 -13.19
CA GLY A 421 -14.32 -8.74 -13.45
C GLY A 421 -13.07 -9.23 -12.73
N ILE A 422 -11.93 -8.60 -13.01
CA ILE A 422 -10.69 -8.75 -12.25
C ILE A 422 -10.30 -7.39 -11.69
N VAL A 423 -9.88 -7.37 -10.43
CA VAL A 423 -9.32 -6.19 -9.77
C VAL A 423 -7.83 -6.39 -9.58
N TYR A 424 -7.05 -5.37 -9.90
CA TYR A 424 -5.64 -5.24 -9.60
C TYR A 424 -5.44 -4.07 -8.64
N ILE A 425 -4.62 -4.24 -7.60
CA ILE A 425 -4.35 -3.21 -6.59
C ILE A 425 -2.84 -3.00 -6.46
N SER A 426 -2.42 -1.75 -6.32
CA SER A 426 -1.04 -1.36 -6.02
C SER A 426 -1.01 -0.12 -5.12
N GLY A 427 0.04 0.02 -4.30
CA GLY A 427 0.30 1.26 -3.54
C GLY A 427 1.37 2.16 -4.17
N ASN A 428 1.94 1.76 -5.31
CA ASN A 428 3.09 2.45 -5.92
C ASN A 428 3.03 2.50 -7.45
N VAL A 429 1.99 1.96 -8.07
CA VAL A 429 1.78 1.94 -9.52
C VAL A 429 0.42 2.52 -9.80
N ALA A 430 0.35 3.65 -10.50
CA ALA A 430 -0.89 4.38 -10.74
C ALA A 430 -1.96 3.55 -11.47
N ASN A 431 -1.50 2.70 -12.41
CA ASN A 431 -2.35 1.90 -13.28
C ASN A 431 -1.96 0.41 -13.19
N PRO A 432 -2.28 -0.27 -12.08
CA PRO A 432 -1.89 -1.67 -11.89
C PRO A 432 -2.54 -2.56 -12.95
N SER A 433 -1.90 -3.67 -13.30
CA SER A 433 -2.35 -4.57 -14.36
C SER A 433 -1.98 -6.02 -14.07
N ALA A 434 -2.39 -6.95 -14.94
CA ALA A 434 -1.94 -8.33 -14.89
C ALA A 434 -0.40 -8.48 -14.92
N ALA A 435 0.31 -7.54 -15.54
CA ALA A 435 1.76 -7.56 -15.62
C ALA A 435 2.45 -6.91 -14.42
N LEU A 436 1.75 -6.03 -13.69
CA LEU A 436 2.32 -5.28 -12.57
C LEU A 436 1.24 -4.95 -11.55
N ASN A 437 1.18 -5.71 -10.45
CA ASN A 437 0.25 -5.47 -9.34
C ASN A 437 0.80 -6.05 -8.02
N THR A 438 0.27 -5.55 -6.90
CA THR A 438 0.56 -6.08 -5.57
C THR A 438 -0.45 -7.15 -5.17
N ILE A 439 -1.73 -6.90 -5.43
CA ILE A 439 -2.84 -7.80 -5.13
C ILE A 439 -3.72 -7.92 -6.37
N SER A 440 -4.24 -9.12 -6.64
CA SER A 440 -5.28 -9.30 -7.65
C SER A 440 -6.29 -10.37 -7.26
N PHE A 441 -7.52 -10.20 -7.72
CA PHE A 441 -8.61 -11.15 -7.49
C PHE A 441 -9.72 -10.99 -8.54
N ARG A 442 -10.49 -12.05 -8.72
CA ARG A 442 -11.69 -12.04 -9.59
C ARG A 442 -12.91 -11.62 -8.76
N ILE A 443 -13.85 -10.92 -9.37
CA ILE A 443 -15.18 -10.69 -8.79
C ILE A 443 -16.17 -11.33 -9.75
N THR A 444 -17.05 -12.21 -9.27
CA THR A 444 -18.01 -12.93 -10.14
C THR A 444 -19.45 -12.84 -9.67
N VAL A 445 -19.71 -12.79 -8.36
CA VAL A 445 -21.02 -12.49 -7.76
C VAL A 445 -20.80 -11.94 -6.35
N GLY A 446 -21.45 -10.83 -6.01
CA GLY A 446 -21.60 -10.38 -4.62
C GLY A 446 -20.70 -9.21 -4.21
N LYS A 447 -20.40 -9.17 -2.91
CA LYS A 447 -19.62 -8.12 -2.24
C LYS A 447 -18.27 -8.70 -1.83
N VAL A 448 -17.19 -8.08 -2.27
CA VAL A 448 -15.82 -8.39 -1.84
C VAL A 448 -15.31 -7.22 -1.00
N THR A 449 -14.97 -7.48 0.26
CA THR A 449 -14.39 -6.48 1.16
C THR A 449 -12.89 -6.77 1.33
N ILE A 450 -12.07 -5.73 1.20
CA ILE A 450 -10.61 -5.80 1.30
C ILE A 450 -10.14 -4.76 2.30
N PHE A 451 -9.36 -5.18 3.29
CA PHE A 451 -8.70 -4.31 4.26
C PHE A 451 -7.22 -4.19 3.91
N LEU A 452 -6.78 -2.98 3.57
CA LEU A 452 -5.38 -2.71 3.22
C LEU A 452 -4.74 -1.85 4.30
N ASN A 453 -3.61 -2.29 4.83
CA ASN A 453 -2.71 -1.44 5.61
C ASN A 453 -1.49 -1.04 4.75
N ALA A 454 -0.72 -0.07 5.23
CA ALA A 454 0.44 0.42 4.48
C ALA A 454 1.47 -0.69 4.24
N GLU A 455 1.60 -1.65 5.17
CA GLU A 455 2.54 -2.77 5.05
C GLU A 455 2.16 -3.77 3.94
N ALA A 456 0.88 -4.06 3.76
CA ALA A 456 0.36 -4.91 2.68
C ALA A 456 0.69 -4.36 1.29
N LEU A 457 0.82 -3.05 1.16
CA LEU A 457 1.16 -2.36 -0.09
C LEU A 457 2.68 -2.14 -0.26
N ARG A 458 3.48 -2.29 0.81
CA ARG A 458 4.95 -2.15 0.78
C ARG A 458 5.67 -3.29 0.04
N GLY A 459 4.99 -4.40 -0.24
CA GLY A 459 5.57 -5.64 -0.77
C GLY A 459 6.35 -5.54 -2.09
N GLY A 460 6.43 -4.36 -2.73
CA GLY A 460 7.03 -4.19 -4.06
C GLY A 460 8.17 -3.20 -4.23
N VAL A 461 8.62 -2.48 -3.19
CA VAL A 461 9.75 -1.55 -3.31
C VAL A 461 10.91 -1.99 -2.43
N LYS A 462 11.84 -2.76 -2.99
CA LYS A 462 13.18 -2.91 -2.40
C LYS A 462 13.96 -1.64 -2.70
N LEU A 463 13.85 -0.64 -1.82
CA LEU A 463 14.71 0.54 -1.88
C LEU A 463 16.18 0.09 -1.74
N GLY A 464 17.02 0.52 -2.67
CA GLY A 464 18.46 0.24 -2.61
C GLY A 464 19.12 0.88 -1.38
N SER A 465 20.18 0.28 -0.86
CA SER A 465 21.01 0.93 0.17
C SER A 465 21.63 2.22 -0.40
N GLY A 466 21.44 3.35 0.30
CA GLY A 466 21.90 4.68 -0.14
C GLY A 466 20.79 5.64 -0.55
N CYS A 467 19.52 5.21 -0.53
CA CYS A 467 18.37 6.11 -0.67
C CYS A 467 18.21 6.98 0.58
N THR A 468 18.76 8.18 0.60
CA THR A 468 18.25 9.25 1.48
C THR A 468 16.99 9.82 0.81
N THR A 469 15.88 9.82 1.54
CA THR A 469 14.52 10.30 1.17
C THR A 469 13.68 9.43 0.20
N VAL A 470 13.37 8.19 0.61
CA VAL A 470 11.97 7.74 0.46
C VAL A 470 11.48 7.49 1.89
N THR A 471 10.85 8.50 2.46
CA THR A 471 10.32 8.42 3.82
C THR A 471 9.06 7.56 3.82
N GLN A 472 8.79 6.93 4.96
CA GLN A 472 7.57 6.15 5.23
C GLN A 472 6.24 6.90 4.92
N LYS A 473 6.32 8.21 4.66
CA LYS A 473 5.28 9.14 4.22
C LYS A 473 4.94 9.05 2.72
N ASP A 474 5.68 8.28 1.92
CA ASP A 474 5.56 8.25 0.45
C ASP A 474 4.59 7.18 -0.10
N ILE A 475 3.81 6.52 0.77
CA ILE A 475 2.64 5.70 0.38
C ILE A 475 1.39 6.46 0.84
N LEU A 476 0.96 7.45 0.06
CA LEU A 476 -0.25 8.24 0.36
C LEU A 476 -1.47 7.79 -0.43
N ASP A 477 -1.33 6.85 -1.38
CA ASP A 477 -2.41 6.50 -2.28
C ASP A 477 -2.46 4.99 -2.59
N VAL A 478 -3.68 4.48 -2.75
CA VAL A 478 -3.98 3.14 -3.25
C VAL A 478 -4.54 3.28 -4.65
N PHE A 479 -4.00 2.52 -5.59
CA PHE A 479 -4.44 2.48 -6.97
C PHE A 479 -5.12 1.16 -7.25
N THR A 480 -6.25 1.23 -7.94
CA THR A 480 -6.98 0.04 -8.39
C THR A 480 -7.27 0.11 -9.87
N THR A 481 -7.15 -1.01 -10.54
CA THR A 481 -7.67 -1.22 -11.90
C THR A 481 -8.72 -2.30 -11.85
N VAL A 482 -9.89 -2.02 -12.40
CA VAL A 482 -10.95 -3.03 -12.55
C VAL A 482 -11.22 -3.25 -14.04
N GLN A 483 -11.19 -4.51 -14.46
CA GLN A 483 -11.48 -4.91 -15.84
C GLN A 483 -12.66 -5.87 -15.87
N SER A 484 -13.64 -5.61 -16.73
CA SER A 484 -14.72 -6.57 -16.99
C SER A 484 -14.17 -7.81 -17.70
N THR A 485 -14.62 -8.99 -17.28
CA THR A 485 -14.25 -10.29 -17.89
C THR A 485 -15.39 -10.95 -18.65
N GLY A 486 -16.59 -10.35 -18.62
CA GLY A 486 -17.75 -10.79 -19.39
C GLY A 486 -17.93 -9.96 -20.65
N ASN A 487 -18.82 -10.40 -21.53
CA ASN A 487 -19.18 -9.70 -22.78
C ASN A 487 -20.06 -8.45 -22.55
N THR A 488 -20.38 -8.13 -21.29
CA THR A 488 -21.26 -7.04 -20.89
C THR A 488 -20.54 -6.08 -19.94
N SER A 489 -21.05 -4.85 -19.84
CA SER A 489 -20.52 -3.86 -18.92
C SER A 489 -20.68 -4.32 -17.45
N LEU A 490 -19.68 -4.02 -16.62
CA LEU A 490 -19.65 -4.31 -15.19
C LEU A 490 -20.05 -3.06 -14.41
N ASN A 491 -21.19 -3.08 -13.73
CA ASN A 491 -21.52 -2.06 -12.74
C ASN A 491 -20.83 -2.40 -11.42
N LEU A 492 -20.07 -1.46 -10.88
CA LEU A 492 -19.28 -1.65 -9.69
C LEU A 492 -19.53 -0.51 -8.72
N ASN A 493 -19.90 -0.86 -7.50
CA ASN A 493 -19.84 0.07 -6.38
C ASN A 493 -18.54 -0.17 -5.62
N VAL A 494 -17.74 0.89 -5.42
CA VAL A 494 -16.56 0.85 -4.56
C VAL A 494 -16.71 1.84 -3.43
N THR A 495 -16.73 1.36 -2.19
CA THR A 495 -16.71 2.21 -0.99
C THR A 495 -15.32 2.17 -0.39
N SER A 496 -14.70 3.34 -0.22
CA SER A 496 -13.49 3.49 0.60
C SER A 496 -13.88 3.92 2.01
N THR A 497 -13.22 3.38 3.04
CA THR A 497 -13.39 3.88 4.41
C THR A 497 -12.08 3.77 5.17
N SER A 498 -11.59 4.89 5.70
CA SER A 498 -10.48 4.89 6.64
C SER A 498 -10.85 4.20 7.96
N LYS A 499 -9.96 3.33 8.45
CA LYS A 499 -10.09 2.59 9.71
C LYS A 499 -8.87 2.81 10.60
N ASN A 500 -9.07 2.84 11.91
CA ASN A 500 -7.98 2.77 12.87
C ASN A 500 -7.55 1.31 13.04
N GLU A 501 -6.25 1.02 13.07
CA GLU A 501 -5.71 -0.35 13.15
C GLU A 501 -6.25 -1.15 14.35
N SER A 502 -6.64 -0.48 15.44
CA SER A 502 -7.24 -1.08 16.64
C SER A 502 -8.66 -1.63 16.47
N THR A 503 -9.31 -1.40 15.31
CA THR A 503 -10.70 -1.79 15.04
C THR A 503 -10.84 -2.88 13.98
N LEU A 504 -9.74 -3.43 13.47
CA LEU A 504 -9.75 -4.45 12.42
C LEU A 504 -10.08 -5.85 13.01
N PRO A 505 -11.02 -6.60 12.43
CA PRO A 505 -11.22 -8.01 12.76
C PRO A 505 -10.05 -8.85 12.24
N VAL A 506 -9.39 -9.59 13.12
CA VAL A 506 -8.32 -10.56 12.79
C VAL A 506 -8.97 -11.81 12.21
N LEU A 507 -8.60 -12.22 10.98
CA LEU A 507 -9.17 -13.39 10.32
C LEU A 507 -8.16 -14.43 9.88
N GLY A 508 -8.60 -15.69 9.93
CA GLY A 508 -7.86 -16.86 9.42
C GLY A 508 -6.79 -17.35 10.40
N GLN A 509 -7.09 -17.34 11.70
CA GLN A 509 -6.15 -17.84 12.69
C GLN A 509 -6.14 -19.38 12.68
N GLU A 510 -4.95 -19.98 12.53
CA GLU A 510 -4.77 -21.41 12.81
C GLU A 510 -4.97 -21.63 14.31
N CYS A 511 -5.97 -22.45 14.65
CA CYS A 511 -6.23 -22.84 16.02
C CYS A 511 -5.87 -24.31 16.18
N THR A 512 -4.85 -24.58 16.99
CA THR A 512 -4.49 -25.95 17.36
C THR A 512 -5.39 -26.40 18.50
N TYR A 513 -6.30 -27.33 18.25
CA TYR A 513 -7.29 -27.86 19.18
C TYR A 513 -6.93 -29.29 19.60
N GLY A 514 -7.12 -29.60 20.88
CA GLY A 514 -6.82 -30.90 21.49
C GLY A 514 -6.57 -30.77 23.00
N VAL A 515 -6.54 -31.90 23.71
CA VAL A 515 -6.14 -31.96 25.12
C VAL A 515 -4.65 -32.25 25.16
N ALA A 516 -3.84 -31.29 25.61
CA ALA A 516 -2.42 -31.53 25.89
C ALA A 516 -2.25 -31.80 27.39
N SER A 517 -1.69 -32.97 27.74
CA SER A 517 -1.13 -33.19 29.08
C SER A 517 0.32 -32.70 29.10
N ALA A 518 0.91 -32.53 30.28
CA ALA A 518 2.32 -32.12 30.43
C ALA A 518 3.32 -33.10 29.78
N GLN A 519 2.87 -34.28 29.35
CA GLN A 519 3.72 -35.37 28.86
C GLN A 519 3.37 -35.86 27.45
N ASP A 520 2.27 -35.41 26.83
CA ASP A 520 1.87 -35.86 25.49
C ASP A 520 1.17 -34.76 24.66
N THR A 521 1.76 -34.41 23.52
CA THR A 521 1.25 -33.43 22.55
C THR A 521 0.73 -34.07 21.26
N SER A 522 0.72 -35.41 21.17
CA SER A 522 0.37 -36.15 19.95
C SER A 522 -1.11 -36.09 19.55
N ALA A 523 -1.98 -35.63 20.47
CA ALA A 523 -3.42 -35.46 20.24
C ALA A 523 -3.83 -34.08 19.69
N LEU A 524 -2.87 -33.18 19.43
CA LEU A 524 -3.13 -31.84 18.92
C LEU A 524 -3.42 -31.88 17.41
N GLN A 525 -4.57 -31.34 16.99
CA GLN A 525 -4.92 -31.13 15.58
C GLN A 525 -4.99 -29.64 15.28
N THR A 526 -4.57 -29.22 14.09
CA THR A 526 -4.66 -27.81 13.66
C THR A 526 -5.88 -27.63 12.76
N VAL A 527 -6.78 -26.69 13.09
CA VAL A 527 -7.90 -26.29 12.22
C VAL A 527 -7.82 -24.80 11.90
N GLN A 528 -8.39 -24.44 10.77
CA GLN A 528 -8.64 -23.05 10.38
C GLN A 528 -9.99 -22.63 10.95
N CYS A 529 -10.01 -21.59 11.79
CA CYS A 529 -11.27 -21.04 12.30
C CYS A 529 -12.09 -20.39 11.18
N GLY A 530 -13.43 -20.45 11.33
CA GLY A 530 -14.36 -19.83 10.40
C GLY A 530 -14.24 -18.29 10.34
N PRO A 531 -14.90 -17.62 9.38
CA PRO A 531 -14.68 -16.20 9.10
C PRO A 531 -15.05 -15.25 10.25
N ASN A 532 -15.94 -15.67 11.14
CA ASN A 532 -16.33 -14.90 12.32
C ASN A 532 -15.83 -15.53 13.61
N GLN A 533 -14.89 -16.47 13.53
CA GLN A 533 -14.41 -17.22 14.67
C GLN A 533 -12.96 -16.85 15.01
N ILE A 534 -12.66 -16.80 16.30
CA ILE A 534 -11.31 -16.61 16.83
C ILE A 534 -10.90 -17.80 17.71
N CYS A 535 -9.60 -18.00 17.87
CA CYS A 535 -9.09 -19.08 18.72
C CYS A 535 -9.21 -18.66 20.19
N ALA A 536 -9.88 -19.49 20.99
CA ALA A 536 -9.98 -19.32 22.43
C ALA A 536 -9.39 -20.54 23.13
N THR A 537 -8.61 -20.31 24.18
CA THR A 537 -8.06 -21.36 25.05
C THR A 537 -8.80 -21.39 26.37
N TYR A 538 -9.43 -22.51 26.68
CA TYR A 538 -10.13 -22.81 27.92
C TYR A 538 -9.22 -23.59 28.86
N TYR A 539 -9.23 -23.25 30.13
CA TYR A 539 -8.45 -23.93 31.17
C TYR A 539 -9.39 -24.70 32.08
N GLY A 540 -9.12 -26.00 32.28
CA GLY A 540 -9.96 -26.86 33.11
C GLY A 540 -9.60 -28.35 32.99
N SER A 541 -10.55 -29.22 33.30
CA SER A 541 -10.39 -30.68 33.21
C SER A 541 -11.35 -31.28 32.18
N ALA A 542 -10.92 -32.34 31.50
CA ALA A 542 -11.75 -33.10 30.57
C ALA A 542 -11.53 -34.61 30.76
N SER A 543 -12.53 -35.41 30.39
CA SER A 543 -12.47 -36.87 30.49
C SER A 543 -12.53 -37.51 29.11
N LEU A 544 -11.68 -38.50 28.85
CA LEU A 544 -11.77 -39.38 27.68
C LEU A 544 -12.29 -40.75 28.16
N ASP A 545 -13.36 -41.25 27.54
CA ASP A 545 -13.92 -42.59 27.83
C ASP A 545 -14.19 -42.89 29.33
N GLY A 546 -14.58 -41.88 30.11
CA GLY A 546 -14.93 -42.03 31.53
C GLY A 546 -13.74 -42.12 32.49
N ALA A 547 -12.49 -42.03 31.99
CA ALA A 547 -11.32 -41.80 32.82
C ALA A 547 -11.14 -40.29 33.04
N ALA A 548 -11.03 -39.84 34.30
CA ALA A 548 -10.74 -38.44 34.61
C ALA A 548 -9.32 -38.10 34.16
N ALA A 549 -9.15 -37.13 33.24
CA ALA A 549 -7.83 -36.67 32.82
C ALA A 549 -7.49 -35.30 33.45
N GLU A 550 -6.19 -35.14 33.68
CA GLU A 550 -5.50 -34.07 34.42
C GLU A 550 -5.79 -32.65 33.91
N ASN A 551 -5.50 -31.65 34.77
CA ASN A 551 -5.58 -30.21 34.46
C ASN A 551 -4.89 -29.89 33.12
N GLY A 552 -5.66 -29.39 32.15
CA GLY A 552 -5.19 -29.12 30.79
C GLY A 552 -5.79 -27.85 30.19
N SER A 553 -5.29 -27.49 29.00
CA SER A 553 -5.86 -26.42 28.19
C SER A 553 -6.52 -27.02 26.95
N ILE A 554 -7.74 -26.59 26.64
CA ILE A 554 -8.47 -26.95 25.42
C ILE A 554 -8.60 -25.68 24.59
N SER A 555 -8.08 -25.68 23.38
CA SER A 555 -8.30 -24.58 22.43
C SER A 555 -9.40 -24.95 21.44
N ALA A 556 -10.28 -24.00 21.11
CA ALA A 556 -11.34 -24.17 20.13
C ALA A 556 -11.63 -22.86 19.37
N CYS A 557 -12.22 -22.99 18.18
CA CYS A 557 -12.73 -21.87 17.42
C CYS A 557 -14.10 -21.45 17.97
N VAL A 558 -14.25 -20.19 18.34
CA VAL A 558 -15.52 -19.61 18.83
C VAL A 558 -15.84 -18.33 18.12
N ASP A 559 -17.13 -18.02 17.98
CA ASP A 559 -17.56 -16.78 17.34
C ASP A 559 -17.00 -15.56 18.10
N ALA A 560 -16.52 -14.56 17.36
CA ALA A 560 -15.78 -13.42 17.88
C ALA A 560 -16.60 -12.57 18.86
N ASP A 561 -17.93 -12.57 18.72
CA ASP A 561 -18.87 -11.91 19.62
C ASP A 561 -19.06 -12.64 20.96
N GLN A 562 -18.70 -13.93 21.02
CA GLN A 562 -18.70 -14.72 22.26
C GLN A 562 -17.37 -14.64 23.03
N CYS A 563 -16.34 -14.05 22.41
CA CYS A 563 -15.01 -13.93 22.99
C CYS A 563 -14.83 -12.55 23.65
N GLY A 564 -15.01 -12.47 24.98
CA GLY A 564 -14.89 -11.20 25.71
C GLY A 564 -15.58 -11.16 27.08
N ALA A 565 -16.47 -12.10 27.36
CA ALA A 565 -16.90 -12.43 28.71
C ALA A 565 -16.08 -13.63 29.20
N ASN A 566 -15.93 -13.85 30.51
CA ASN A 566 -15.41 -15.11 31.09
C ASN A 566 -16.37 -16.30 30.78
N HIS A 567 -16.63 -16.57 29.50
CA HIS A 567 -17.55 -17.58 29.03
C HIS A 567 -16.81 -18.90 29.06
N CYS A 568 -17.24 -19.78 29.96
CA CYS A 568 -16.73 -21.13 30.03
C CYS A 568 -17.54 -22.07 29.15
N LEU A 569 -16.89 -23.10 28.60
CA LEU A 569 -17.60 -24.19 27.93
C LEU A 569 -18.56 -24.88 28.92
N PRO A 570 -19.79 -25.23 28.50
CA PRO A 570 -20.72 -25.96 29.35
C PRO A 570 -20.14 -27.29 29.81
N VAL A 571 -20.21 -27.57 31.11
CA VAL A 571 -19.84 -28.88 31.68
C VAL A 571 -20.71 -29.97 31.02
N GLY A 572 -20.08 -31.04 30.57
CA GLY A 572 -20.72 -32.12 29.80
C GLY A 572 -20.69 -31.95 28.28
N SER A 573 -20.18 -30.84 27.74
CA SER A 573 -19.97 -30.73 26.28
C SER A 573 -18.84 -31.63 25.82
N THR A 574 -19.02 -32.24 24.64
CA THR A 574 -18.10 -33.24 24.09
C THR A 574 -17.38 -32.72 22.85
N PHE A 575 -16.06 -32.87 22.81
CA PHE A 575 -15.18 -32.48 21.70
C PHE A 575 -14.19 -33.61 21.39
N ASN A 576 -14.23 -34.17 20.18
CA ASN A 576 -13.34 -35.26 19.74
C ASN A 576 -13.23 -36.44 20.74
N GLY A 577 -14.33 -36.82 21.39
CA GLY A 577 -14.38 -37.90 22.38
C GLY A 577 -14.08 -37.48 23.83
N TYR A 578 -13.64 -36.24 24.05
CA TYR A 578 -13.40 -35.68 25.38
C TYR A 578 -14.63 -34.93 25.91
N THR A 579 -15.03 -35.18 27.14
CA THR A 579 -16.13 -34.47 27.82
C THR A 579 -15.58 -33.43 28.78
N VAL A 580 -16.02 -32.18 28.68
CA VAL A 580 -15.62 -31.09 29.60
C VAL A 580 -16.14 -31.39 31.01
N VAL A 581 -15.24 -31.51 31.99
CA VAL A 581 -15.56 -31.79 33.40
C VAL A 581 -15.56 -30.51 34.22
N THR A 582 -14.57 -29.63 34.02
CA THR A 582 -14.53 -28.28 34.60
C THR A 582 -13.99 -27.27 33.58
N CYS A 583 -14.43 -26.02 33.69
CA CYS A 583 -13.84 -24.87 33.01
C CYS A 583 -13.72 -23.73 34.02
N GLU A 584 -12.51 -23.20 34.19
CA GLU A 584 -12.19 -22.21 35.21
C GLU A 584 -12.02 -20.80 34.61
N ARG A 585 -11.44 -20.71 33.40
CA ARG A 585 -11.24 -19.45 32.67
C ARG A 585 -11.02 -19.70 31.17
N SER A 586 -11.19 -18.64 30.38
CA SER A 586 -10.95 -18.63 28.93
C SER A 586 -10.09 -17.44 28.53
N THR A 587 -9.17 -17.61 27.58
CA THR A 587 -8.39 -16.52 26.99
C THR A 587 -8.55 -16.52 25.47
N CYS A 588 -9.00 -15.40 24.91
CA CYS A 588 -8.99 -15.13 23.48
C CYS A 588 -7.61 -14.64 23.08
N CYS A 589 -6.96 -15.23 22.06
CA CYS A 589 -5.66 -14.73 21.59
C CYS A 589 -5.64 -14.60 20.08
N ASN A 590 -5.00 -13.56 19.56
CA ASN A 590 -4.91 -13.24 18.11
C ASN A 590 -3.58 -13.70 17.45
N SER A 591 -2.72 -14.46 18.15
CA SER A 591 -1.36 -14.78 17.71
C SER A 591 -0.91 -16.21 18.07
N SER A 592 0.30 -16.58 17.64
CA SER A 592 0.98 -17.87 17.87
C SER A 592 1.12 -18.27 19.35
N ALA A 593 0.86 -17.35 20.29
CA ALA A 593 0.76 -17.65 21.72
C ALA A 593 -0.39 -18.62 22.05
N CYS A 594 -1.46 -18.68 21.24
CA CYS A 594 -2.57 -19.64 21.42
C CYS A 594 -2.19 -21.08 21.06
N ASN A 595 -1.13 -21.26 20.28
CA ASN A 595 -0.65 -22.57 19.82
C ASN A 595 0.41 -23.17 20.74
N GLN A 596 0.60 -22.58 21.92
CA GLN A 596 1.43 -23.12 22.98
C GLN A 596 0.50 -23.58 24.11
N PRO A 597 0.51 -24.85 24.53
CA PRO A 597 -0.18 -25.25 25.74
C PRO A 597 0.40 -24.43 26.90
N VAL A 598 -0.36 -23.43 27.37
CA VAL A 598 0.00 -22.69 28.57
C VAL A 598 -0.42 -23.56 29.73
N PHE A 599 0.48 -24.44 30.17
CA PHE A 599 0.31 -25.02 31.50
C PHE A 599 0.33 -23.86 32.50
N PRO A 600 -0.68 -23.68 33.38
CA PRO A 600 -0.35 -23.16 34.69
C PRO A 600 0.64 -24.18 35.27
N PRO A 601 1.89 -23.81 35.59
CA PRO A 601 2.80 -24.80 36.10
C PRO A 601 2.25 -25.26 37.45
N ALA A 602 1.76 -26.49 37.52
CA ALA A 602 1.81 -27.24 38.76
C ALA A 602 3.31 -27.31 39.10
N ASN A 603 3.74 -26.40 39.98
CA ASN A 603 5.12 -26.10 40.34
C ASN A 603 5.90 -25.27 39.29
N VAL A 604 5.81 -23.93 39.39
CA VAL A 604 6.91 -23.08 38.91
C VAL A 604 8.12 -23.38 39.79
N THR A 605 9.01 -24.26 39.33
CA THR A 605 10.32 -24.42 39.96
C THR A 605 11.13 -23.17 39.64
N VAL A 606 11.02 -22.13 40.46
CA VAL A 606 11.90 -20.96 40.37
C VAL A 606 13.32 -21.46 40.63
N THR A 607 14.11 -21.64 39.57
CA THR A 607 15.52 -21.99 39.63
C THR A 607 16.33 -20.72 39.84
N CYS A 608 16.88 -20.57 41.05
CA CYS A 608 17.67 -19.42 41.43
C CYS A 608 19.17 -19.67 41.17
N PRO A 609 19.94 -18.67 40.70
CA PRO A 609 21.37 -18.85 40.44
C PRO A 609 22.13 -19.20 41.72
N ALA A 610 23.05 -20.17 41.66
CA ALA A 610 23.92 -20.52 42.78
C ALA A 610 25.00 -19.45 42.98
N VAL A 611 25.18 -18.97 44.21
CA VAL A 611 26.23 -17.99 44.57
C VAL A 611 27.39 -18.74 45.26
N PRO A 612 28.66 -18.55 44.85
CA PRO A 612 29.81 -19.22 45.46
C PRO A 612 29.95 -18.90 46.95
N ALA A 613 30.29 -19.91 47.75
CA ALA A 613 30.27 -19.88 49.22
C ALA A 613 31.21 -18.84 49.90
N ASN A 614 32.13 -18.21 49.15
CA ASN A 614 33.22 -17.41 49.70
C ASN A 614 33.09 -15.90 49.44
N SER A 615 31.88 -15.37 49.33
CA SER A 615 31.63 -13.92 49.19
C SER A 615 31.37 -13.26 50.55
N PRO A 616 31.98 -12.09 50.85
CA PRO A 616 31.81 -11.38 52.13
C PRO A 616 30.41 -10.76 52.34
N LEU A 617 29.43 -11.08 51.48
CA LEU A 617 28.01 -10.71 51.59
C LEU A 617 27.11 -11.90 51.99
N ALA A 618 27.66 -12.90 52.67
CA ALA A 618 26.94 -14.10 53.13
C ALA A 618 25.72 -13.85 54.06
N LEU A 619 25.40 -12.59 54.40
CA LEU A 619 24.32 -12.20 55.29
C LEU A 619 22.98 -11.86 54.59
N LEU A 620 22.93 -11.77 53.26
CA LEU A 620 21.68 -11.64 52.50
C LEU A 620 21.70 -12.57 51.29
N LYS A 621 21.26 -13.81 51.48
CA LYS A 621 21.27 -14.85 50.44
C LYS A 621 20.32 -14.52 49.29
N SER A 622 20.70 -14.87 48.06
CA SER A 622 19.79 -15.00 46.90
C SER A 622 18.60 -15.92 47.21
N ASP A 623 18.76 -16.88 48.13
CA ASP A 623 17.68 -17.70 48.69
C ASP A 623 16.55 -16.88 49.31
N PHE A 624 16.84 -15.74 49.93
CA PHE A 624 15.80 -14.87 50.52
C PHE A 624 14.89 -14.31 49.43
N ILE A 625 15.46 -13.76 48.36
CA ILE A 625 14.69 -13.22 47.23
C ILE A 625 13.95 -14.35 46.52
N CYS A 626 14.61 -15.51 46.39
CA CYS A 626 14.00 -16.72 45.84
C CYS A 626 12.77 -17.18 46.65
N GLN A 627 12.91 -17.26 47.98
CA GLN A 627 11.82 -17.64 48.88
C GLN A 627 10.73 -16.56 48.96
N TYR A 628 11.09 -15.29 48.90
CA TYR A 628 10.15 -14.17 48.80
C TYR A 628 9.28 -14.29 47.55
N MET A 629 9.90 -14.54 46.39
CA MET A 629 9.21 -14.66 45.10
C MET A 629 8.30 -15.89 45.07
N LYS A 630 8.78 -17.05 45.55
CA LYS A 630 7.98 -18.27 45.68
C LYS A 630 6.77 -18.04 46.59
N TRP A 631 7.00 -17.49 47.78
CA TRP A 631 5.97 -17.21 48.77
C TRP A 631 4.89 -16.23 48.27
N THR A 632 5.29 -15.12 47.62
CA THR A 632 4.33 -14.12 47.12
C THR A 632 3.47 -14.68 45.99
N PHE A 633 4.09 -15.43 45.08
CA PHE A 633 3.41 -16.06 43.95
C PHE A 633 2.42 -17.12 44.42
N GLU A 634 2.86 -18.01 45.32
CA GLU A 634 2.02 -19.03 45.92
C GLU A 634 0.84 -18.40 46.66
N ILE A 635 1.07 -17.38 47.50
CA ILE A 635 0.00 -16.75 48.26
C ILE A 635 -1.06 -16.14 47.36
N GLN A 636 -0.69 -15.31 46.37
CA GLN A 636 -1.70 -14.59 45.59
C GLN A 636 -2.46 -15.48 44.60
N ASN A 637 -1.80 -16.47 44.01
CA ASN A 637 -2.37 -17.22 42.89
C ASN A 637 -2.91 -18.60 43.28
N VAL A 638 -2.40 -19.19 44.37
CA VAL A 638 -2.79 -20.54 44.80
C VAL A 638 -3.58 -20.46 46.10
N TRP A 639 -3.01 -19.83 47.14
CA TRP A 639 -3.60 -19.86 48.47
C TRP A 639 -4.72 -18.84 48.66
N HIS A 640 -4.62 -17.63 48.09
CA HIS A 640 -5.57 -16.53 48.36
C HIS A 640 -7.03 -16.89 48.05
N PRO A 641 -7.38 -17.49 46.89
CA PRO A 641 -8.76 -17.88 46.61
C PRO A 641 -9.26 -18.99 47.55
N VAL A 642 -8.38 -19.92 47.92
CA VAL A 642 -8.69 -21.06 48.81
C VAL A 642 -8.90 -20.59 50.25
N PHE A 643 -8.06 -19.67 50.73
CA PHE A 643 -8.16 -19.06 52.05
C PHE A 643 -9.40 -18.19 52.19
N ASP A 644 -9.74 -17.41 51.16
CA ASP A 644 -10.96 -16.58 51.19
C ASP A 644 -12.21 -17.43 51.27
N ASN A 645 -12.25 -18.55 50.55
CA ASN A 645 -13.36 -19.49 50.62
C ASN A 645 -13.42 -20.20 51.98
N TRP A 646 -12.29 -20.68 52.51
CA TRP A 646 -12.23 -21.27 53.86
C TRP A 646 -12.67 -20.28 54.95
N ARG A 647 -12.18 -19.04 54.92
CA ARG A 647 -12.50 -17.97 55.89
C ARG A 647 -14.00 -17.69 55.94
N GLN A 648 -14.67 -17.64 54.79
CA GLN A 648 -16.11 -17.38 54.73
C GLN A 648 -16.95 -18.51 55.38
N ASN A 649 -16.38 -19.70 55.53
CA ASN A 649 -17.08 -20.90 55.98
C ASN A 649 -16.72 -21.35 57.41
N VAL A 650 -15.78 -20.67 58.10
CA VAL A 650 -15.40 -20.99 59.49
C VAL A 650 -15.82 -19.86 60.44
N ALA A 651 -16.76 -20.16 61.34
CA ALA A 651 -17.26 -19.20 62.32
C ALA A 651 -16.17 -18.79 63.33
N GLY A 652 -15.92 -17.48 63.46
CA GLY A 652 -14.99 -16.90 64.46
C GLY A 652 -13.63 -16.45 63.90
N VAL A 653 -13.33 -16.67 62.62
CA VAL A 653 -12.07 -16.23 61.99
C VAL A 653 -12.26 -14.88 61.31
N ASN A 654 -12.12 -13.78 62.07
CA ASN A 654 -12.12 -12.41 61.55
C ASN A 654 -10.70 -11.83 61.54
N THR A 655 -9.90 -12.21 60.55
CA THR A 655 -8.61 -11.55 60.26
C THR A 655 -8.67 -10.87 58.89
N PRO A 656 -8.26 -9.59 58.77
CA PRO A 656 -8.24 -8.91 57.48
C PRO A 656 -7.25 -9.58 56.52
N LEU A 657 -7.63 -9.70 55.25
CA LEU A 657 -6.74 -10.16 54.19
C LEU A 657 -5.55 -9.21 54.08
N PRO A 658 -4.32 -9.72 53.95
CA PRO A 658 -3.15 -8.87 53.84
C PRO A 658 -3.14 -8.20 52.47
N ASN A 659 -2.91 -6.89 52.50
CA ASN A 659 -2.75 -6.09 51.30
C ASN A 659 -1.38 -6.43 50.68
N VAL A 660 -1.37 -7.32 49.69
CA VAL A 660 -0.14 -7.69 48.98
C VAL A 660 0.17 -6.63 47.94
N GLN A 661 0.67 -5.48 48.39
CA GLN A 661 1.26 -4.48 47.48
C GLN A 661 2.67 -4.93 47.08
N CYS A 662 3.01 -4.72 45.81
CA CYS A 662 4.36 -4.93 45.30
C CYS A 662 5.35 -4.10 46.11
N MET A 663 6.14 -4.76 46.96
CA MET A 663 7.12 -4.09 47.79
C MET A 663 8.22 -3.53 46.91
N GLN A 664 8.34 -2.20 46.82
CA GLN A 664 9.45 -1.57 46.10
C GLN A 664 10.73 -1.76 46.91
N LEU A 665 11.51 -2.76 46.54
CA LEU A 665 12.82 -2.98 47.12
C LEU A 665 13.74 -1.86 46.62
N ALA A 666 14.12 -0.93 47.51
CA ALA A 666 15.16 0.05 47.18
C ALA A 666 16.51 -0.70 47.14
N VAL A 667 16.97 -1.01 45.94
CA VAL A 667 18.14 -1.83 45.68
C VAL A 667 19.24 -0.97 45.05
N THR A 668 20.40 -0.93 45.70
CA THR A 668 21.59 -0.27 45.17
C THR A 668 22.64 -1.31 44.74
N CYS A 669 22.98 -1.32 43.46
CA CYS A 669 24.04 -2.17 42.90
C CYS A 669 25.43 -1.63 43.24
N ARG A 670 26.41 -2.54 43.35
CA ARG A 670 27.83 -2.16 43.50
C ARG A 670 28.29 -1.26 42.35
N ASN A 671 27.88 -1.58 41.11
CA ASN A 671 28.00 -0.69 39.95
C ASN A 671 26.60 -0.21 39.49
N PRO A 672 26.33 1.10 39.47
CA PRO A 672 24.99 1.63 39.14
C PRO A 672 24.46 1.21 37.77
N GLY A 673 25.34 1.05 36.78
CA GLY A 673 24.97 0.65 35.41
C GLY A 673 24.46 -0.80 35.28
N GLN A 674 24.53 -1.58 36.35
CA GLN A 674 24.10 -2.98 36.38
C GLN A 674 22.69 -3.18 36.96
N LEU A 675 22.00 -2.12 37.35
CA LEU A 675 20.62 -2.21 37.80
C LEU A 675 19.70 -2.57 36.64
N ARG A 676 18.89 -3.61 36.81
CA ARG A 676 17.88 -4.08 35.87
C ARG A 676 16.59 -4.36 36.61
N TYR A 677 15.49 -4.46 35.87
CA TYR A 677 14.17 -4.72 36.44
C TYR A 677 13.55 -5.92 35.74
N VAL A 678 12.99 -6.84 36.51
CA VAL A 678 12.15 -7.92 35.98
C VAL A 678 10.69 -7.63 36.28
N ASN A 679 9.85 -7.75 35.26
CA ASN A 679 8.40 -7.61 35.40
C ASN A 679 7.83 -8.97 35.81
N LEU A 680 7.18 -9.05 36.97
CA LEU A 680 6.68 -10.32 37.51
C LEU A 680 5.20 -10.57 37.18
N MET A 681 4.43 -9.53 36.87
CA MET A 681 3.01 -9.63 36.49
C MET A 681 2.67 -8.50 35.53
N SER A 682 2.21 -8.81 34.31
CA SER A 682 1.53 -7.91 33.34
C SER A 682 1.97 -6.43 33.33
N GLY A 683 3.26 -6.15 33.55
CA GLY A 683 3.84 -4.81 33.64
C GLY A 683 3.65 -4.04 34.97
N THR A 684 2.83 -4.51 35.92
CA THR A 684 2.48 -3.74 37.15
C THR A 684 3.44 -3.94 38.32
N CYS A 685 4.23 -5.02 38.35
CA CYS A 685 5.19 -5.32 39.42
C CYS A 685 6.62 -5.41 38.88
N ARG A 686 7.50 -4.48 39.29
CA ARG A 686 8.89 -4.40 38.80
C ARG A 686 9.87 -4.65 39.95
N LEU A 687 10.64 -5.74 39.86
CA LEU A 687 11.64 -6.08 40.87
C LEU A 687 13.05 -5.68 40.39
N PRO A 688 13.76 -4.80 41.11
CA PRO A 688 15.11 -4.44 40.77
C PRO A 688 16.11 -5.56 41.11
N TYR A 689 17.08 -5.80 40.23
CA TYR A 689 18.20 -6.72 40.43
C TYR A 689 19.50 -6.17 39.81
N CYS A 690 20.65 -6.63 40.31
CA CYS A 690 21.96 -6.27 39.78
C CYS A 690 22.45 -7.42 38.90
N VAL A 691 22.89 -7.11 37.68
CA VAL A 691 23.34 -8.11 36.70
C VAL A 691 24.50 -8.96 37.24
N ASP A 692 25.35 -8.40 38.10
CA ASP A 692 26.47 -9.10 38.74
C ASP A 692 26.08 -9.83 40.05
N GLY A 693 24.83 -9.73 40.48
CA GLY A 693 24.31 -10.35 41.69
C GLY A 693 24.75 -9.70 43.00
N HIS A 694 25.38 -8.52 42.99
CA HIS A 694 25.93 -7.87 44.19
C HIS A 694 25.18 -6.58 44.58
N TYR A 695 24.63 -6.57 45.81
CA TYR A 695 23.79 -5.50 46.37
C TYR A 695 24.41 -4.90 47.63
N LEU A 696 24.16 -3.61 47.89
CA LEU A 696 24.72 -2.92 49.06
C LEU A 696 23.76 -2.76 50.24
N THR A 697 22.47 -2.43 50.05
CA THR A 697 21.42 -2.43 51.12
C THR A 697 20.00 -2.28 50.52
N GLY A 698 18.97 -2.59 51.31
CA GLY A 698 17.56 -2.23 51.04
C GLY A 698 16.63 -2.39 52.26
N PRO A 699 15.84 -1.37 52.66
CA PRO A 699 15.08 -1.33 53.91
C PRO A 699 13.87 -2.30 54.03
N GLY A 700 13.43 -2.96 52.95
CA GLY A 700 12.21 -3.81 52.94
C GLY A 700 12.35 -5.20 53.55
N ILE A 701 13.56 -5.63 53.96
CA ILE A 701 13.81 -7.01 54.42
C ILE A 701 13.16 -7.32 55.78
N GLN A 702 13.09 -6.34 56.68
CA GLN A 702 12.48 -6.56 58.01
C GLN A 702 10.97 -6.65 57.94
N GLU A 703 10.35 -5.79 57.14
CA GLU A 703 8.91 -5.81 56.89
C GLU A 703 8.47 -7.12 56.23
N TRP A 704 9.26 -7.68 55.31
CA TRP A 704 9.00 -9.02 54.79
C TRP A 704 9.06 -10.10 55.86
N LYS A 705 10.08 -10.09 56.74
CA LYS A 705 10.20 -11.12 57.79
C LYS A 705 8.98 -11.14 58.70
N VAL A 706 8.42 -9.96 58.99
CA VAL A 706 7.20 -9.81 59.79
C VAL A 706 5.98 -10.34 59.02
N ALA A 707 5.79 -9.95 57.77
CA ALA A 707 4.67 -10.39 56.93
C ALA A 707 4.70 -11.91 56.65
N HIS A 708 5.88 -12.46 56.37
CA HIS A 708 6.09 -13.88 56.13
C HIS A 708 5.78 -14.71 57.38
N LYS A 709 6.27 -14.30 58.55
CA LYS A 709 6.01 -14.99 59.83
C LYS A 709 4.53 -14.96 60.21
N TYR A 710 3.85 -13.84 59.96
CA TYR A 710 2.41 -13.71 60.18
C TYR A 710 1.61 -14.72 59.33
N TRP A 711 1.96 -14.84 58.05
CA TRP A 711 1.32 -15.79 57.14
C TRP A 711 1.62 -17.25 57.43
N GLN A 712 2.85 -17.58 57.83
CA GLN A 712 3.19 -18.94 58.26
C GLN A 712 2.29 -19.37 59.44
N ASN A 713 2.04 -18.47 60.40
CA ASN A 713 1.14 -18.75 61.50
C ASN A 713 -0.31 -18.96 61.04
N LEU A 714 -0.82 -18.13 60.13
CA LEU A 714 -2.16 -18.30 59.53
C LEU A 714 -2.28 -19.62 58.75
N TYR A 715 -1.24 -19.96 58.01
CA TYR A 715 -1.16 -21.21 57.26
C TYR A 715 -1.21 -22.44 58.18
N THR A 716 -0.47 -22.41 59.29
CA THR A 716 -0.53 -23.46 60.31
C THR A 716 -1.92 -23.56 60.93
N ILE A 717 -2.62 -22.45 61.18
CA ILE A 717 -4.00 -22.47 61.70
C ILE A 717 -4.94 -23.12 60.69
N TRP A 718 -4.83 -22.77 59.41
CA TRP A 718 -5.62 -23.37 58.32
C TRP A 718 -5.36 -24.86 58.16
N GLN A 719 -4.10 -25.29 58.13
CA GLN A 719 -3.77 -26.72 58.07
C GLN A 719 -4.35 -27.49 59.25
N ASN A 720 -4.31 -26.93 60.46
CA ASN A 720 -4.83 -27.60 61.66
C ASN A 720 -6.36 -27.64 61.73
N THR A 721 -7.06 -26.76 61.01
CA THR A 721 -8.53 -26.74 60.94
C THR A 721 -9.08 -27.54 59.76
N ASN A 722 -8.24 -27.85 58.76
CA ASN A 722 -8.57 -28.69 57.60
C ASN A 722 -8.16 -30.17 57.76
N VAL A 723 -7.73 -30.61 58.95
CA VAL A 723 -7.49 -32.04 59.25
C VAL A 723 -8.66 -32.60 60.05
N VAL A 724 -9.85 -32.68 59.43
CA VAL A 724 -10.88 -33.69 59.74
C VAL A 724 -11.60 -34.01 58.42
N VAL A 725 -11.23 -35.19 57.88
CA VAL A 725 -11.82 -36.02 56.80
C VAL A 725 -12.50 -35.32 55.64
#